data_AF-A0A4E9FHA1-F1
#
_entry.id   AF-A0A4E9FHA1-F1
#
_cell.length_a   1.000
_cell.length_b   1.000
_cell.length_c   1.000
_cell.angle_alpha   90.00
_cell.angle_beta   90.00
_cell.angle_gamma   90.00
#
_symmetry.space_group_name_H-M   'P 1'
#
loop_
_entity.id
_entity.type
_entity.pdbx_description
1 polymer ?
#
loop_
_entity_poly.entity_id
_entity_poly.type
_entity_poly.pdbx_seq_one_letter_code
_entity_poly.pdbx_strand_id
1 'polypeptide(L)'
;MSSKTIPEISSRSIDTESIYATISRRKKTVDDSITKFATLTKTRKPAKLERITSNRKREWLESGAENGFIRLYAPTGLRSLIYPVTLQTTVQDICSVLGFESLYLQIGGCKISNLSAGEYPLQLQNEFLLNIGYETQSECMAVGDATHLTHLFCFFIGRPEQTIGDGACNEILMAWCHVRKGRLLQKWIKRRCTLYNGTIRIEYDNTDDEILLLSRYRVDVTEGNRGKYLRLTDSSNIYNLKFEAIGEMNLWLTRLLQTQMAPICDLSDHRLLLLPDELFSVGVIRQIVTLNLRRNSLQFRPSNQIQNPLLGWLDDVGRLHSLRSLNIADNLLYHFPITISHLSNLTELILSGNCISYIPAQIAELINLTILNVSNNWLQTVPEELSRCVMLTKLDLSFNRFNQIPDVLFTLKRTVHLEMAGNNIEISALHSLSCIHASKIDLRRNALRGAIRLTSFICCALTELDIRDNENLFELDLSNLHTIQIVHCERLQLTNLQINGTNLKYLYADNNELSQVIIMPIPIQLIVFSISFNRFTSLPEWLTDLQYIETISAHHNFLRYLPSRIFMNVSRLKNLYANNNKIERLPEIIENCALEVLSLHNNCIDLLPDELLKVANKLKNLNVSHNRLKRLPPANTMFDLNRIQFLRAARNFLDESVISVVVCCRRLRLLDLSYNQLKFFDDSCLNRLVALEEVNLSANHLISISTSFAQLPNLQVLRIHSNGITAIPDFSQSSQLLLLDISNNEFGNLDTNLCMAKTLKHLDLTCNYMLQVDTNNIKPKKQGQAISVVNVGNECNYHTFQVGFSESAGQRNKLCIRQIRSNSNMKAIFGIIDGGNNDQIAAIVIEKLNNFLQKQPLINEHSLKMALIYAHEHLGQIGERLGAAAMLLKIEQNQLLHATVGGIRAVLCRSGNALQLPNQEIIITPEDYIQLRTGNATLNQDNLINGICLSASSLGFSFLYPAVLPKSYQDTIKLTEADEFIVIGSRAFWKYISPQEVVDNIRTTYNPQIAAKKLQDIVQAFEYVGNVSIIVIRFKRCQNPDGSSTMITSTYPKNGINLLRNIEERLDQISDAINKIDDESNNNYSQSIGRQLWNKKGSFSTLELLANNNSDSNWPSGSSTISKYSTSSGMSPCSAPPPDPHNDQQSLTTNRFSIRKRIDMYDRLSATAIISSKERFQRAKSTLSEQLQLRIPEQKIIKLYKV
;
A
#
# COMPACT_ATOMS: atom_id res chain seq x y z
N MET A 1 85.57 -17.99 -15.73
CA MET A 1 85.32 -17.63 -17.15
C MET A 1 83.80 -17.63 -17.35
N SER A 2 83.17 -16.46 -17.12
CA SER A 2 82.51 -15.60 -18.14
C SER A 2 81.20 -16.22 -18.66
N SER A 3 79.98 -15.91 -18.20
CA SER A 3 79.25 -14.66 -17.89
C SER A 3 78.09 -14.42 -18.88
N LYS A 4 76.99 -13.90 -18.32
CA LYS A 4 75.89 -13.10 -18.92
C LYS A 4 74.55 -13.79 -19.27
N THR A 5 73.71 -13.76 -18.23
CA THR A 5 72.29 -13.34 -18.19
C THR A 5 71.81 -12.33 -19.25
N ILE A 6 70.54 -12.47 -19.68
CA ILE A 6 69.69 -11.44 -20.31
C ILE A 6 68.32 -11.46 -19.58
N PRO A 7 67.70 -10.31 -19.24
CA PRO A 7 66.63 -10.20 -18.24
C PRO A 7 65.20 -10.12 -18.82
N GLU A 8 64.23 -10.31 -17.91
CA GLU A 8 62.77 -10.24 -18.09
C GLU A 8 62.27 -8.88 -18.61
N ILE A 9 61.22 -8.97 -19.43
CA ILE A 9 60.48 -7.86 -20.05
C ILE A 9 59.53 -7.26 -19.02
N SER A 10 59.75 -6.00 -18.67
CA SER A 10 58.87 -5.20 -17.82
C SER A 10 57.62 -4.71 -18.58
N SER A 11 56.45 -4.98 -18.00
CA SER A 11 55.17 -4.38 -18.37
C SER A 11 55.19 -2.89 -18.03
N ARG A 12 55.18 -2.03 -19.05
CA ARG A 12 54.98 -0.58 -18.90
C ARG A 12 53.54 -0.30 -18.45
N SER A 13 53.38 0.10 -17.20
CA SER A 13 52.20 0.81 -16.70
C SER A 13 52.10 2.16 -17.42
N ILE A 14 51.00 2.40 -18.12
CA ILE A 14 50.68 3.69 -18.73
C ILE A 14 50.14 4.59 -17.62
N ASP A 15 50.88 5.65 -17.29
CA ASP A 15 50.50 6.66 -16.30
C ASP A 15 49.18 7.35 -16.69
N THR A 16 48.09 6.93 -16.04
CA THR A 16 46.74 7.52 -16.12
C THR A 16 46.70 8.96 -15.58
N GLU A 17 47.74 9.42 -14.87
CA GLU A 17 47.84 10.78 -14.35
C GLU A 17 48.27 11.83 -15.40
N SER A 18 48.93 11.45 -16.50
CA SER A 18 49.58 12.43 -17.40
C SER A 18 48.61 13.25 -18.27
N ILE A 19 47.43 12.70 -18.61
CA ILE A 19 46.42 13.37 -19.45
C ILE A 19 45.51 14.28 -18.59
N TYR A 20 45.33 13.98 -17.31
CA TYR A 20 44.60 14.83 -16.37
C TYR A 20 45.47 15.95 -15.76
N ALA A 21 46.79 15.76 -15.68
CA ALA A 21 47.72 16.71 -15.07
C ALA A 21 47.91 18.04 -15.86
N THR A 22 47.67 18.07 -17.17
CA THR A 22 47.80 19.31 -17.96
C THR A 22 46.69 20.35 -17.67
N ILE A 23 45.64 19.97 -16.95
CA ILE A 23 44.49 20.82 -16.63
C ILE A 23 44.61 21.49 -15.25
N SER A 24 45.59 21.08 -14.42
CA SER A 24 45.68 21.48 -12.99
C SER A 24 46.57 22.69 -12.69
N ARG A 25 47.13 23.39 -13.69
CA ARG A 25 47.96 24.60 -13.47
C ARG A 25 47.22 25.88 -13.86
N ARG A 26 46.21 26.27 -13.05
CA ARG A 26 45.76 27.66 -12.86
C ARG A 26 44.76 27.72 -11.71
N LYS A 27 45.27 27.97 -10.50
CA LYS A 27 44.47 28.34 -9.32
C LYS A 27 43.82 29.71 -9.57
N LYS A 28 42.49 29.76 -9.65
CA LYS A 28 41.64 30.83 -9.07
C LYS A 28 40.15 30.52 -9.25
N THR A 29 39.45 30.58 -8.12
CA THR A 29 38.02 30.82 -7.89
C THR A 29 36.98 29.79 -8.35
N VAL A 30 36.28 29.28 -7.33
CA VAL A 30 35.02 28.54 -7.24
C VAL A 30 34.04 28.91 -8.36
N ASP A 31 33.67 27.92 -9.18
CA ASP A 31 32.42 27.91 -9.95
C ASP A 31 32.08 26.45 -10.32
N ASP A 32 30.83 26.06 -10.08
CA ASP A 32 30.28 24.74 -10.34
C ASP A 32 30.30 24.39 -11.85
N SER A 33 30.55 23.12 -12.16
CA SER A 33 30.37 22.47 -13.49
C SER A 33 31.31 22.90 -14.64
N ILE A 34 32.45 22.21 -14.82
CA ILE A 34 33.24 22.26 -16.06
C ILE A 34 33.24 20.89 -16.74
N THR A 35 32.26 20.66 -17.61
CA THR A 35 32.25 19.56 -18.59
C THR A 35 33.21 19.90 -19.74
N LYS A 36 34.21 19.05 -20.00
CA LYS A 36 35.05 19.11 -21.22
C LYS A 36 34.55 18.07 -22.22
N PHE A 37 34.68 18.30 -23.52
CA PHE A 37 34.14 17.43 -24.58
C PHE A 37 35.27 16.95 -25.48
N ALA A 38 35.15 15.77 -26.09
CA ALA A 38 36.12 15.30 -27.09
C ALA A 38 35.53 15.52 -28.50
N THR A 39 36.32 16.08 -29.41
CA THR A 39 35.94 16.24 -30.83
C THR A 39 36.78 15.33 -31.70
N LEU A 40 36.14 14.51 -32.54
CA LEU A 40 36.79 13.70 -33.57
C LEU A 40 37.31 14.61 -34.69
N THR A 41 38.62 14.79 -34.80
CA THR A 41 39.25 15.31 -36.03
C THR A 41 39.64 14.13 -36.91
N LYS A 42 39.47 14.24 -38.23
CA LYS A 42 39.76 13.20 -39.24
C LYS A 42 41.27 12.84 -39.39
N THR A 43 42.06 12.91 -38.31
CA THR A 43 43.50 12.66 -38.33
C THR A 43 43.88 11.76 -37.15
N ARG A 44 44.82 10.82 -37.36
CA ARG A 44 45.41 9.85 -36.40
C ARG A 44 46.01 10.44 -35.09
N LYS A 45 45.69 11.68 -34.72
CA LYS A 45 46.11 12.30 -33.45
C LYS A 45 45.01 12.09 -32.40
N PRO A 46 45.38 11.91 -31.10
CA PRO A 46 44.42 11.78 -30.02
C PRO A 46 43.43 12.96 -30.03
N ALA A 47 42.14 12.66 -29.86
CA ALA A 47 41.06 13.65 -29.94
C ALA A 47 41.35 14.82 -28.98
N LYS A 48 41.45 16.03 -29.53
CA LYS A 48 41.66 17.23 -28.72
C LYS A 48 40.33 17.53 -28.00
N LEU A 49 40.36 17.53 -26.66
CA LEU A 49 39.19 17.86 -25.85
C LEU A 49 38.88 19.37 -25.98
N GLU A 50 37.92 19.75 -26.84
CA GLU A 50 37.44 21.13 -26.97
C GLU A 50 36.14 21.36 -26.18
N ARG A 51 35.80 22.62 -25.88
CA ARG A 51 34.50 22.94 -25.27
C ARG A 51 33.46 23.05 -26.38
N ILE A 52 32.46 22.16 -26.42
CA ILE A 52 31.33 22.29 -27.36
C ILE A 52 30.49 23.48 -26.92
N THR A 53 30.33 24.45 -27.82
CA THR A 53 29.38 25.55 -27.64
C THR A 53 27.96 25.06 -27.91
N SER A 54 26.95 25.71 -27.34
CA SER A 54 25.54 25.37 -27.61
C SER A 54 25.21 25.35 -29.10
N ASN A 55 25.88 26.20 -29.89
CA ASN A 55 25.77 26.21 -31.36
C ASN A 55 26.35 24.95 -31.99
N ARG A 56 27.56 24.51 -31.61
CA ARG A 56 28.14 23.25 -32.12
C ARG A 56 27.31 22.02 -31.72
N LYS A 57 26.71 22.01 -30.52
CA LYS A 57 25.79 20.94 -30.11
C LYS A 57 24.61 20.87 -31.08
N ARG A 58 24.03 22.04 -31.40
CA ARG A 58 22.91 22.17 -32.34
C ARG A 58 23.31 21.73 -33.75
N GLU A 59 24.44 22.21 -34.26
CA GLU A 59 24.98 21.83 -35.58
C GLU A 59 25.21 20.32 -35.70
N TRP A 60 25.74 19.66 -34.65
CA TRP A 60 25.95 18.21 -34.66
C TRP A 60 24.64 17.43 -34.74
N LEU A 61 23.65 17.80 -33.91
CA LEU A 61 22.32 17.19 -33.92
C LEU A 61 21.58 17.44 -35.24
N GLU A 62 21.72 18.64 -35.81
CA GLU A 62 21.12 19.01 -37.11
C GLU A 62 21.82 18.34 -38.30
N SER A 63 23.09 17.93 -38.16
CA SER A 63 23.87 17.32 -39.25
C SER A 63 23.49 15.88 -39.58
N GLY A 64 22.71 15.19 -38.75
CA GLY A 64 22.26 13.84 -39.04
C GLY A 64 21.32 13.27 -37.98
N ALA A 65 20.25 12.61 -38.41
CA ALA A 65 19.24 12.01 -37.52
C ALA A 65 19.79 10.88 -36.63
N GLU A 66 20.98 10.34 -36.95
CA GLU A 66 21.63 9.31 -36.15
C GLU A 66 22.62 9.89 -35.12
N ASN A 67 22.86 11.21 -35.15
CA ASN A 67 23.87 11.86 -34.33
C ASN A 67 23.31 12.20 -32.95
N GLY A 68 24.05 11.87 -31.91
CA GLY A 68 23.69 12.17 -30.53
C GLY A 68 24.90 12.41 -29.65
N PHE A 69 24.61 12.51 -28.36
CA PHE A 69 25.61 12.68 -27.32
C PHE A 69 25.35 11.67 -26.21
N ILE A 70 26.42 11.11 -25.67
CA ILE A 70 26.40 10.32 -24.43
C ILE A 70 27.26 11.03 -23.39
N ARG A 71 26.89 10.91 -22.11
CA ARG A 71 27.73 11.37 -21.01
C ARG A 71 28.53 10.21 -20.44
N LEU A 72 29.86 10.38 -20.42
CA LEU A 72 30.81 9.41 -19.92
C LEU A 72 31.41 9.89 -18.60
N TYR A 73 31.26 9.11 -17.55
CA TYR A 73 31.73 9.41 -16.19
C TYR A 73 33.10 8.76 -15.94
N ALA A 74 33.98 9.47 -15.23
CA ALA A 74 35.19 8.88 -14.68
C ALA A 74 34.82 7.81 -13.63
N PRO A 75 35.69 6.81 -13.36
CA PRO A 75 35.44 5.77 -12.35
C PRO A 75 34.92 6.32 -11.01
N THR A 76 35.51 7.40 -10.50
CA THR A 76 35.08 8.10 -9.27
C THR A 76 33.64 8.65 -9.28
N GLY A 77 33.00 8.78 -10.44
CA GLY A 77 31.72 9.46 -10.64
C GLY A 77 31.77 11.00 -10.53
N LEU A 78 32.88 11.55 -10.01
CA LEU A 78 33.03 12.99 -9.71
C LEU A 78 33.20 13.88 -10.95
N ARG A 79 33.65 13.29 -12.07
CA ARG A 79 33.89 14.00 -13.33
C ARG A 79 33.17 13.28 -14.46
N SER A 80 32.67 14.05 -15.42
CA SER A 80 32.11 13.51 -16.66
C SER A 80 32.50 14.36 -17.87
N LEU A 81 32.46 13.74 -19.03
CA LEU A 81 32.62 14.36 -20.33
C LEU A 81 31.42 13.99 -21.21
N ILE A 82 31.05 14.88 -22.12
CA ILE A 82 30.03 14.57 -23.13
C ILE A 82 30.76 14.20 -24.42
N TYR A 83 30.38 13.07 -25.02
CA TYR A 83 31.03 12.49 -26.18
C TYR A 83 30.04 12.39 -27.37
N PRO A 84 30.37 12.97 -28.54
CA PRO A 84 29.53 12.86 -29.73
C PRO A 84 29.61 11.44 -30.30
N VAL A 85 28.46 10.84 -30.58
CA VAL A 85 28.34 9.48 -31.11
C VAL A 85 27.24 9.41 -32.16
N THR A 86 27.25 8.37 -32.98
CA THR A 86 26.15 8.00 -33.87
C THR A 86 25.45 6.75 -33.35
N LEU A 87 24.26 6.41 -33.87
CA LEU A 87 23.61 5.13 -33.56
C LEU A 87 24.47 3.91 -33.90
N GLN A 88 25.44 4.06 -34.81
CA GLN A 88 26.32 3.01 -35.29
C GLN A 88 27.66 2.95 -34.53
N THR A 89 27.91 3.90 -33.62
CA THR A 89 29.16 3.97 -32.86
C THR A 89 29.17 2.89 -31.76
N THR A 90 30.12 1.97 -31.85
CA THR A 90 30.26 0.86 -30.91
C THR A 90 31.06 1.25 -29.66
N VAL A 91 30.98 0.44 -28.60
CA VAL A 91 31.86 0.56 -27.42
C VAL A 91 33.34 0.51 -27.84
N GLN A 92 33.69 -0.38 -28.78
CA GLN A 92 35.06 -0.49 -29.32
C GLN A 92 35.55 0.83 -29.94
N ASP A 93 34.69 1.52 -30.69
CA ASP A 93 35.04 2.80 -31.33
C ASP A 93 35.33 3.89 -30.28
N ILE A 94 34.53 3.94 -29.22
CA ILE A 94 34.71 4.91 -28.12
C ILE A 94 36.00 4.59 -27.34
N CYS A 95 36.17 3.33 -26.95
CA CYS A 95 37.32 2.84 -26.19
C CYS A 95 38.64 3.05 -26.93
N SER A 96 38.68 2.78 -28.23
CA SER A 96 39.88 2.94 -29.06
C SER A 96 40.27 4.41 -29.27
N VAL A 97 39.30 5.33 -29.36
CA VAL A 97 39.57 6.77 -29.50
C VAL A 97 40.00 7.40 -28.17
N LEU A 98 39.36 7.00 -27.06
CA LEU A 98 39.61 7.59 -25.74
C LEU A 98 40.77 6.92 -24.98
N GLY A 99 41.20 5.72 -25.40
CA GLY A 99 42.31 4.99 -24.80
C GLY A 99 41.94 4.23 -23.53
N PHE A 100 40.73 3.69 -23.44
CA PHE A 100 40.25 2.91 -22.29
C PHE A 100 39.86 1.49 -22.71
N GLU A 101 39.96 0.53 -21.79
CA GLU A 101 39.73 -0.89 -22.08
C GLU A 101 38.26 -1.27 -22.17
N SER A 102 37.39 -0.64 -21.37
CA SER A 102 35.98 -1.03 -21.23
C SER A 102 35.08 0.13 -20.82
N LEU A 103 33.80 0.01 -21.18
CA LEU A 103 32.73 0.92 -20.81
C LEU A 103 31.71 0.19 -19.92
N TYR A 104 31.34 0.77 -18.78
CA TYR A 104 30.39 0.17 -17.85
C TYR A 104 29.08 0.93 -17.85
N LEU A 105 27.94 0.23 -17.85
CA LEU A 105 26.62 0.81 -17.68
C LEU A 105 26.12 0.54 -16.26
N GLN A 106 25.82 1.60 -15.52
CA GLN A 106 25.12 1.54 -14.24
C GLN A 106 23.65 1.94 -14.43
N ILE A 107 22.71 1.17 -13.89
CA ILE A 107 21.27 1.49 -13.88
C ILE A 107 20.75 1.53 -12.44
N GLY A 108 19.98 2.58 -12.13
CA GLY A 108 19.23 2.74 -10.89
C GLY A 108 20.07 2.71 -9.61
N GLY A 109 21.32 3.16 -9.68
CA GLY A 109 22.23 3.15 -8.54
C GLY A 109 22.76 1.77 -8.13
N CYS A 110 22.31 0.65 -8.71
CA CYS A 110 22.66 -0.69 -8.23
C CYS A 110 23.24 -1.62 -9.30
N LYS A 111 22.61 -1.71 -10.47
CA LYS A 111 22.98 -2.69 -11.51
C LYS A 111 24.16 -2.16 -12.32
N ILE A 112 25.35 -2.74 -12.19
CA ILE A 112 26.53 -2.40 -13.03
C ILE A 112 26.82 -3.56 -13.98
N SER A 113 26.93 -3.26 -15.27
CA SER A 113 27.28 -4.22 -16.31
C SER A 113 28.48 -3.71 -17.11
N ASN A 114 29.39 -4.59 -17.49
CA ASN A 114 30.44 -4.28 -18.46
C ASN A 114 29.82 -4.43 -19.87
N LEU A 115 29.84 -3.36 -20.66
CA LEU A 115 29.30 -3.41 -22.02
C LEU A 115 30.29 -4.14 -22.94
N SER A 116 29.77 -5.05 -23.76
CA SER A 116 30.54 -5.76 -24.76
C SER A 116 31.01 -4.80 -25.87
N ALA A 117 32.13 -5.13 -26.51
CA ALA A 117 32.75 -4.28 -27.53
C ALA A 117 31.82 -3.91 -28.70
N GLY A 118 30.85 -4.76 -29.02
CA GLY A 118 29.89 -4.58 -30.13
C GLY A 118 28.58 -3.89 -29.75
N GLU A 119 28.37 -3.50 -28.49
CA GLU A 119 27.16 -2.77 -28.09
C GLU A 119 27.19 -1.30 -28.53
N TYR A 120 26.00 -0.71 -28.65
CA TYR A 120 25.79 0.66 -29.15
C TYR A 120 25.28 1.56 -28.00
N PRO A 121 26.15 2.36 -27.34
CA PRO A 121 25.75 3.11 -26.15
C PRO A 121 24.63 4.12 -26.38
N LEU A 122 24.59 4.77 -27.56
CA LEU A 122 23.51 5.70 -27.91
C LEU A 122 22.16 4.97 -28.05
N GLN A 123 22.16 3.74 -28.56
CA GLN A 123 20.94 2.93 -28.67
C GLN A 123 20.42 2.54 -27.28
N LEU A 124 21.29 2.09 -26.38
CA LEU A 124 20.92 1.77 -24.99
C LEU A 124 20.35 2.99 -24.25
N GLN A 125 20.96 4.17 -24.45
CA GLN A 125 20.46 5.43 -23.90
C GLN A 125 19.06 5.77 -24.44
N ASN A 126 18.87 5.69 -25.76
CA ASN A 126 17.59 6.00 -26.38
C ASN A 126 16.52 4.99 -25.97
N GLU A 127 16.84 3.70 -25.91
CA GLU A 127 15.93 2.66 -25.42
C GLU A 127 15.48 2.95 -23.99
N PHE A 128 16.40 3.33 -23.10
CA PHE A 128 16.08 3.70 -21.72
C PHE A 128 15.12 4.89 -21.64
N LEU A 129 15.39 5.96 -22.41
CA LEU A 129 14.56 7.17 -22.43
C LEU A 129 13.18 6.91 -23.07
N LEU A 130 13.11 6.13 -24.14
CA LEU A 130 11.85 5.69 -24.75
C LEU A 130 11.01 4.88 -23.74
N ASN A 131 11.64 3.97 -23.00
CA ASN A 131 10.96 3.17 -21.97
C ASN A 131 10.40 4.02 -20.82
N ILE A 132 11.10 5.11 -20.44
CA ILE A 132 10.62 6.05 -19.42
C ILE A 132 9.45 6.90 -19.91
N GLY A 133 9.33 7.14 -21.22
CA GLY A 133 8.16 7.77 -21.82
C GLY A 133 8.43 8.88 -22.84
N TYR A 134 9.67 9.11 -23.25
CA TYR A 134 9.97 9.94 -24.42
C TYR A 134 9.44 9.27 -25.70
N GLU A 135 8.99 10.05 -26.67
CA GLU A 135 8.33 9.51 -27.87
C GLU A 135 9.20 9.63 -29.12
N THR A 136 10.01 10.68 -29.19
CA THR A 136 10.85 10.94 -30.37
C THR A 136 12.32 10.78 -30.06
N GLN A 137 13.07 10.36 -31.07
CA GLN A 137 14.53 10.26 -30.97
C GLN A 137 15.17 11.64 -30.72
N SER A 138 14.59 12.72 -31.27
CA SER A 138 15.05 14.09 -31.05
C SER A 138 14.96 14.51 -29.58
N GLU A 139 13.90 14.11 -28.87
CA GLU A 139 13.77 14.37 -27.43
C GLU A 139 14.82 13.58 -26.63
N CYS A 140 15.00 12.30 -26.96
CA CYS A 140 16.01 11.45 -26.34
C CYS A 140 17.42 12.05 -26.48
N MET A 141 17.75 12.55 -27.68
CA MET A 141 19.03 13.21 -27.97
C MET A 141 19.20 14.54 -27.23
N ALA A 142 18.12 15.29 -27.01
CA ALA A 142 18.18 16.58 -26.33
C ALA A 142 18.50 16.43 -24.83
N VAL A 143 18.05 15.33 -24.22
CA VAL A 143 18.14 15.09 -22.77
C VAL A 143 19.24 14.08 -22.40
N GLY A 144 19.63 13.19 -23.30
CA GLY A 144 20.51 12.05 -22.99
C GLY A 144 21.89 12.39 -22.40
N ASP A 145 22.38 13.61 -22.58
CA ASP A 145 23.63 14.10 -21.97
C ASP A 145 23.42 14.87 -20.65
N ALA A 146 22.22 14.88 -20.07
CA ALA A 146 21.91 15.64 -18.88
C ALA A 146 22.46 15.01 -17.58
N THR A 147 22.87 15.87 -16.64
CA THR A 147 23.49 15.43 -15.37
C THR A 147 22.51 14.83 -14.37
N HIS A 148 21.23 15.18 -14.44
CA HIS A 148 20.20 14.66 -13.52
C HIS A 148 19.88 13.18 -13.77
N LEU A 149 20.21 12.64 -14.95
CA LEU A 149 20.04 11.23 -15.30
C LEU A 149 20.98 10.29 -14.53
N THR A 150 21.98 10.83 -13.81
CA THR A 150 23.02 10.05 -13.09
C THR A 150 22.44 8.94 -12.20
N HIS A 151 21.28 9.19 -11.57
CA HIS A 151 20.63 8.24 -10.66
C HIS A 151 19.67 7.27 -11.35
N LEU A 152 19.48 7.42 -12.66
CA LEU A 152 18.69 6.53 -13.51
C LEU A 152 19.61 5.61 -14.32
N PHE A 153 20.57 6.19 -15.06
CA PHE A 153 21.59 5.43 -15.77
C PHE A 153 22.90 6.24 -15.94
N CYS A 154 24.04 5.55 -16.05
CA CYS A 154 25.36 6.16 -16.29
C CYS A 154 26.26 5.26 -17.11
N PHE A 155 27.00 5.85 -18.05
CA PHE A 155 28.14 5.19 -18.70
C PHE A 155 29.45 5.61 -18.02
N PHE A 156 30.21 4.66 -17.49
CA PHE A 156 31.50 4.89 -16.86
C PHE A 156 32.64 4.42 -17.74
N ILE A 157 33.69 5.24 -17.83
CA ILE A 157 34.91 4.93 -18.54
C ILE A 157 35.84 4.19 -17.58
N GLY A 158 35.88 2.87 -17.66
CA GLY A 158 36.47 2.01 -16.62
C GLY A 158 35.49 1.71 -15.48
N ARG A 159 35.90 0.78 -14.60
CA ARG A 159 35.03 0.25 -13.54
C ARG A 159 34.70 1.36 -12.54
N PRO A 160 33.42 1.59 -12.20
CA PRO A 160 33.04 2.62 -11.22
C PRO A 160 33.72 2.36 -9.87
N GLU A 161 34.43 3.36 -9.36
CA GLU A 161 35.00 3.36 -8.02
C GLU A 161 33.87 3.56 -7.02
N GLN A 162 33.82 2.71 -6.01
CA GLN A 162 32.90 2.91 -4.91
C GLN A 162 33.41 4.07 -4.07
N THR A 163 32.74 5.23 -4.14
CA THR A 163 32.78 6.17 -3.01
C THR A 163 32.04 5.49 -1.86
N ILE A 164 32.80 4.76 -1.06
CA ILE A 164 32.35 4.24 0.22
C ILE A 164 32.02 5.46 1.09
N GLY A 165 30.73 5.77 1.18
CA GLY A 165 30.23 6.51 2.32
C GLY A 165 30.49 5.65 3.55
N ASP A 166 31.37 6.11 4.45
CA ASP A 166 31.64 5.59 5.79
C ASP A 166 31.39 4.07 5.97
N GLY A 167 32.25 3.22 5.39
CA GLY A 167 32.14 1.78 5.61
C GLY A 167 33.02 0.91 4.69
N ALA A 168 34.25 0.63 5.14
CA ALA A 168 35.05 -0.54 4.73
C ALA A 168 35.86 -0.52 3.41
N CYS A 169 36.52 0.58 3.03
CA CYS A 169 37.51 0.55 1.93
C CYS A 169 38.95 0.23 2.38
N ASN A 170 39.71 -0.41 1.50
CA ASN A 170 41.08 -0.95 1.63
C ASN A 170 42.19 0.11 1.84
N GLU A 171 42.11 0.91 2.90
CA GLU A 171 43.25 1.75 3.28
C GLU A 171 44.31 0.91 4.02
N ILE A 172 45.53 0.90 3.48
CA ILE A 172 46.73 0.52 4.23
C ILE A 172 46.80 1.49 5.42
N LEU A 173 46.50 1.00 6.64
CA LEU A 173 46.68 1.84 7.82
C LEU A 173 48.15 1.78 8.23
N MET A 174 48.82 2.93 8.22
CA MET A 174 50.17 3.08 8.76
C MET A 174 50.10 3.92 10.03
N ALA A 175 50.77 3.47 11.09
CA ALA A 175 50.89 4.24 12.32
C ALA A 175 52.27 4.03 12.96
N TRP A 176 52.79 5.09 13.60
CA TRP A 176 53.92 4.95 14.50
C TRP A 176 53.41 4.50 15.86
N CYS A 177 53.59 3.23 16.18
CA CYS A 177 53.03 2.61 17.37
C CYS A 177 54.14 2.13 18.31
N HIS A 178 53.95 2.28 19.62
CA HIS A 178 54.85 1.68 20.61
C HIS A 178 54.51 0.20 20.71
N VAL A 179 55.44 -0.66 20.31
CA VAL A 179 55.28 -2.11 20.28
C VAL A 179 56.01 -2.72 21.46
N ARG A 180 55.36 -3.68 22.13
CA ARG A 180 55.97 -4.54 23.14
C ARG A 180 55.62 -6.01 22.86
N LYS A 181 56.64 -6.85 22.62
CA LYS A 181 56.51 -8.29 22.40
C LYS A 181 56.75 -9.05 23.71
N GLY A 182 55.94 -10.06 24.02
CA GLY A 182 56.13 -10.97 25.16
C GLY A 182 55.46 -10.60 26.49
N ARG A 183 55.55 -11.54 27.45
CA ARG A 183 54.79 -11.56 28.72
C ARG A 183 55.47 -10.76 29.86
N LEU A 184 56.80 -10.72 29.95
CA LEU A 184 57.57 -10.03 31.02
C LEU A 184 58.88 -9.42 30.49
N LEU A 185 59.31 -8.29 31.07
CA LEU A 185 60.62 -7.58 30.93
C LEU A 185 61.02 -6.92 29.59
N GLN A 186 60.22 -6.94 28.52
CA GLN A 186 60.58 -6.23 27.28
C GLN A 186 60.19 -4.73 27.29
N LYS A 187 61.11 -3.88 26.79
CA LYS A 187 60.91 -2.43 26.64
C LYS A 187 59.87 -2.14 25.55
N TRP A 188 59.10 -1.07 25.73
CA TRP A 188 58.27 -0.49 24.67
C TRP A 188 59.18 0.23 23.66
N ILE A 189 59.07 -0.12 22.38
CA ILE A 189 59.89 0.46 21.31
C ILE A 189 58.95 1.08 20.27
N LYS A 190 59.16 2.35 19.89
CA LYS A 190 58.38 3.02 18.85
C LYS A 190 58.79 2.46 17.49
N ARG A 191 57.83 1.94 16.72
CA ARG A 191 58.04 1.30 15.42
C ARG A 191 56.97 1.74 14.44
N ARG A 192 57.26 1.66 13.15
CA ARG A 192 56.26 1.83 12.10
C ARG A 192 55.51 0.52 11.92
N CYS A 193 54.18 0.60 12.03
CA CYS A 193 53.26 -0.52 12.00
C CYS A 193 52.33 -0.33 10.80
N THR A 194 52.21 -1.32 9.92
CA THR A 194 51.39 -1.25 8.71
C THR A 194 50.35 -2.37 8.73
N LEU A 195 49.07 -2.03 8.82
CA LEU A 195 47.95 -2.95 8.68
C LEU A 195 47.49 -2.99 7.23
N TYR A 196 47.62 -4.15 6.60
CA TYR A 196 47.16 -4.37 5.23
C TYR A 196 46.71 -5.81 5.07
N ASN A 197 45.55 -6.00 4.45
CA ASN A 197 45.06 -7.28 3.99
C ASN A 197 45.15 -8.45 5.00
N GLY A 198 44.66 -8.24 6.23
CA GLY A 198 44.71 -9.27 7.27
C GLY A 198 46.12 -9.51 7.87
N THR A 199 47.09 -8.63 7.61
CA THR A 199 48.45 -8.69 8.17
C THR A 199 48.83 -7.39 8.86
N ILE A 200 49.65 -7.47 9.91
CA ILE A 200 50.36 -6.32 10.49
C ILE A 200 51.86 -6.50 10.23
N ARG A 201 52.47 -5.60 9.46
CA ARG A 201 53.93 -5.51 9.31
C ARG A 201 54.49 -4.55 10.36
N ILE A 202 55.46 -5.03 11.14
CA ILE A 202 56.17 -4.25 12.17
C ILE A 202 57.61 -4.08 11.69
N GLU A 203 58.04 -2.84 11.52
CA GLU A 203 59.38 -2.54 11.00
C GLU A 203 60.46 -2.62 12.09
N TYR A 204 61.61 -3.19 11.73
CA TYR A 204 62.79 -3.32 12.59
C TYR A 204 64.00 -2.60 11.98
N ASP A 205 64.71 -1.80 12.75
CA ASP A 205 65.98 -1.22 12.30
C ASP A 205 67.06 -2.33 12.23
N ASN A 206 67.63 -2.55 11.05
CA ASN A 206 68.72 -3.51 10.76
C ASN A 206 68.39 -5.02 10.84
N THR A 207 67.11 -5.42 10.84
CA THR A 207 66.68 -6.83 10.69
C THR A 207 65.44 -6.92 9.81
N ASP A 208 65.13 -8.13 9.30
CA ASP A 208 63.89 -8.36 8.54
C ASP A 208 62.65 -7.91 9.32
N ASP A 209 61.70 -7.30 8.62
CA ASP A 209 60.43 -6.87 9.19
C ASP A 209 59.61 -8.06 9.69
N GLU A 210 58.93 -7.87 10.81
CA GLU A 210 58.10 -8.92 11.40
C GLU A 210 56.65 -8.80 10.89
N ILE A 211 56.12 -9.84 10.24
CA ILE A 211 54.77 -9.87 9.70
C ILE A 211 53.87 -10.75 10.56
N LEU A 212 52.84 -10.15 11.17
CA LEU A 212 51.82 -10.84 11.95
C LEU A 212 50.62 -11.18 11.07
N LEU A 213 50.28 -12.46 10.96
CA LEU A 213 49.09 -12.93 10.28
C LEU A 213 47.89 -12.87 11.24
N LEU A 214 46.93 -11.96 11.03
CA LEU A 214 45.87 -11.67 12.00
C LEU A 214 44.93 -12.84 12.27
N SER A 215 44.83 -13.80 11.35
CA SER A 215 44.08 -15.04 11.60
C SER A 215 44.64 -15.91 12.74
N ARG A 216 45.84 -15.61 13.24
CA ARG A 216 46.46 -16.33 14.38
C ARG A 216 46.28 -15.62 15.72
N TYR A 217 45.85 -14.36 15.72
CA TYR A 217 45.81 -13.52 16.92
C TYR A 217 44.38 -13.21 17.34
N ARG A 218 44.10 -13.34 18.63
CA ARG A 218 42.95 -12.70 19.28
C ARG A 218 43.27 -11.23 19.57
N VAL A 219 42.33 -10.34 19.31
CA VAL A 219 42.49 -8.88 19.50
C VAL A 219 41.64 -8.44 20.68
N ASP A 220 42.26 -7.89 21.72
CA ASP A 220 41.56 -7.31 22.88
C ASP A 220 42.09 -5.89 23.17
N VAL A 221 41.25 -4.97 23.64
CA VAL A 221 41.70 -3.67 24.16
C VAL A 221 42.05 -3.84 25.63
N THR A 222 43.30 -3.51 26.02
CA THR A 222 43.72 -3.59 27.42
C THR A 222 44.18 -2.23 27.94
N GLU A 223 43.91 -1.98 29.23
CA GLU A 223 44.34 -0.78 29.95
C GLU A 223 45.51 -1.11 30.88
N GLY A 224 46.47 -0.19 31.01
CA GLY A 224 47.58 -0.32 31.95
C GLY A 224 48.20 1.03 32.28
N ASN A 225 49.30 1.03 33.04
CA ASN A 225 49.90 2.27 33.59
C ASN A 225 50.34 3.32 32.55
N ARG A 226 50.38 2.96 31.26
CA ARG A 226 50.72 3.88 30.15
C ARG A 226 49.50 4.25 29.28
N GLY A 227 48.27 3.92 29.69
CA GLY A 227 47.03 4.14 28.92
C GLY A 227 46.50 2.88 28.23
N LYS A 228 45.53 3.04 27.32
CA LYS A 228 44.93 1.96 26.53
C LYS A 228 45.84 1.52 25.37
N TYR A 229 45.86 0.23 25.09
CA TYR A 229 46.63 -0.37 23.99
C TYR A 229 45.91 -1.60 23.42
N LEU A 230 46.20 -1.95 22.17
CA LEU A 230 45.71 -3.17 21.53
C LEU A 230 46.61 -4.34 21.91
N ARG A 231 46.02 -5.43 22.39
CA ARG A 231 46.70 -6.69 22.70
C ARG A 231 46.34 -7.73 21.66
N LEU A 232 47.36 -8.28 21.02
CA LEU A 232 47.30 -9.38 20.07
C LEU A 232 47.86 -10.63 20.74
N THR A 233 47.05 -11.67 20.91
CA THR A 233 47.42 -12.92 21.61
C THR A 233 47.28 -14.13 20.70
N ASP A 234 48.37 -14.88 20.50
CA ASP A 234 48.35 -16.23 19.92
C ASP A 234 48.77 -17.29 20.98
N SER A 235 48.86 -18.57 20.61
CA SER A 235 49.25 -19.67 21.52
C SER A 235 50.67 -19.53 22.13
N SER A 236 51.54 -18.75 21.51
CA SER A 236 52.97 -18.62 21.73
C SER A 236 53.47 -17.18 22.00
N ASN A 237 52.80 -16.15 21.48
CA ASN A 237 53.25 -14.77 21.46
C ASN A 237 52.17 -13.79 21.92
N ILE A 238 52.62 -12.67 22.49
CA ILE A 238 51.77 -11.53 22.83
C ILE A 238 52.41 -10.28 22.25
N TYR A 239 51.66 -9.50 21.46
CA TYR A 239 52.06 -8.17 21.01
C TYR A 239 51.13 -7.13 21.63
N ASN A 240 51.71 -6.07 22.17
CA ASN A 240 50.95 -4.93 22.66
C ASN A 240 51.32 -3.71 21.80
N LEU A 241 50.31 -3.09 21.18
CA LEU A 241 50.44 -1.92 20.30
C LEU A 241 49.77 -0.72 20.97
N LYS A 242 50.57 0.26 21.40
CA LYS A 242 50.08 1.50 21.97
C LYS A 242 50.22 2.64 20.95
N PHE A 243 49.13 3.36 20.71
CA PHE A 243 49.05 4.49 19.79
C PHE A 243 49.19 5.82 20.54
N GLU A 244 49.63 6.87 19.84
CA GLU A 244 49.72 8.22 20.42
C GLU A 244 48.32 8.87 20.53
N ALA A 245 47.44 8.62 19.56
CA ALA A 245 46.07 9.09 19.56
C ALA A 245 45.06 7.94 19.75
N ILE A 246 44.07 8.14 20.63
CA ILE A 246 42.98 7.18 20.85
C ILE A 246 42.15 6.95 19.56
N GLY A 247 42.03 7.97 18.70
CA GLY A 247 41.35 7.89 17.41
C GLY A 247 41.99 6.90 16.44
N GLU A 248 43.33 6.90 16.34
CA GLU A 248 44.07 5.92 15.53
C GLU A 248 43.90 4.50 16.07
N MET A 249 43.93 4.33 17.40
CA MET A 249 43.71 3.02 18.03
C MET A 249 42.31 2.47 17.72
N ASN A 250 41.27 3.31 17.77
CA ASN A 250 39.90 2.92 17.45
C ASN A 250 39.72 2.58 15.96
N LEU A 251 40.38 3.33 15.07
CA LEU A 251 40.41 3.03 13.64
C LEU A 251 41.08 1.66 13.38
N TRP A 252 42.24 1.40 13.99
CA TRP A 252 42.91 0.11 13.93
C TRP A 252 42.04 -1.02 14.49
N LEU A 253 41.43 -0.84 15.68
CA LEU A 253 40.53 -1.83 16.29
C LEU A 253 39.39 -2.21 15.33
N THR A 254 38.75 -1.22 14.72
CA THR A 254 37.65 -1.43 13.77
C THR A 254 38.11 -2.26 12.57
N ARG A 255 39.29 -1.97 12.01
CA ARG A 255 39.85 -2.72 10.87
C ARG A 255 40.34 -4.11 11.24
N LEU A 256 40.91 -4.28 12.43
CA LEU A 256 41.31 -5.59 12.95
C LEU A 256 40.10 -6.51 13.13
N LEU A 257 38.99 -5.98 13.65
CA LEU A 257 37.74 -6.73 13.80
C LEU A 257 37.10 -7.06 12.43
N GLN A 258 37.17 -6.14 11.45
CA GLN A 258 36.71 -6.40 10.07
C GLN A 258 37.53 -7.48 9.34
N THR A 259 38.84 -7.58 9.61
CA THR A 259 39.72 -8.56 8.96
C THR A 259 39.66 -9.96 9.58
N GLN A 260 39.05 -10.12 10.77
CA GLN A 260 38.77 -11.41 11.41
C GLN A 260 37.45 -12.04 10.92
N MET A 261 37.20 -12.06 9.60
CA MET A 261 35.88 -12.39 9.03
C MET A 261 35.22 -13.63 9.66
N ALA A 262 34.02 -13.40 10.21
CA ALA A 262 33.17 -14.36 10.88
C ALA A 262 32.77 -15.53 9.95
N PRO A 263 32.30 -16.67 10.49
CA PRO A 263 31.75 -17.77 9.68
C PRO A 263 30.57 -17.34 8.78
N ILE A 264 30.01 -16.14 8.98
CA ILE A 264 28.99 -15.53 8.14
C ILE A 264 29.64 -14.35 7.41
N CYS A 265 29.65 -14.39 6.08
CA CYS A 265 30.19 -13.37 5.20
C CYS A 265 29.07 -12.82 4.31
N ASP A 266 28.83 -11.51 4.37
CA ASP A 266 27.86 -10.83 3.51
C ASP A 266 28.57 -9.84 2.59
N LEU A 267 28.62 -10.17 1.31
CA LEU A 267 29.14 -9.37 0.21
C LEU A 267 28.01 -9.00 -0.78
N SER A 268 26.75 -9.02 -0.33
CA SER A 268 25.61 -8.63 -1.18
C SER A 268 25.59 -7.14 -1.50
N ASP A 269 25.06 -6.74 -2.65
CA ASP A 269 24.92 -5.34 -3.08
C ASP A 269 26.27 -4.56 -3.24
N HIS A 270 27.39 -5.27 -3.38
CA HIS A 270 28.74 -4.68 -3.53
C HIS A 270 29.18 -4.52 -5.00
N ARG A 271 28.28 -4.69 -5.98
CA ARG A 271 28.59 -4.53 -7.43
C ARG A 271 29.84 -5.31 -7.86
N LEU A 272 30.06 -6.48 -7.27
CA LEU A 272 31.22 -7.32 -7.52
C LEU A 272 31.09 -7.98 -8.90
N LEU A 273 32.15 -7.88 -9.70
CA LEU A 273 32.33 -8.66 -10.94
C LEU A 273 33.14 -9.93 -10.66
N LEU A 274 34.13 -9.78 -9.77
CA LEU A 274 34.99 -10.81 -9.22
C LEU A 274 34.93 -10.71 -7.69
N LEU A 275 35.00 -11.85 -7.03
CA LEU A 275 35.14 -12.01 -5.60
C LEU A 275 36.55 -11.58 -5.14
N PRO A 276 36.71 -11.04 -3.92
CA PRO A 276 38.02 -10.68 -3.39
C PRO A 276 38.94 -11.90 -3.27
N ASP A 277 40.21 -11.79 -3.68
CA ASP A 277 41.21 -12.86 -3.55
C ASP A 277 41.41 -13.29 -2.09
N GLU A 278 41.15 -12.37 -1.16
CA GLU A 278 41.16 -12.56 0.29
C GLU A 278 40.21 -13.65 0.75
N LEU A 279 39.11 -13.86 0.01
CA LEU A 279 38.12 -14.90 0.28
C LEU A 279 38.73 -16.31 0.14
N PHE A 280 39.76 -16.45 -0.71
CA PHE A 280 40.39 -17.72 -1.07
C PHE A 280 41.81 -17.89 -0.52
N SER A 281 42.40 -16.86 0.09
CA SER A 281 43.80 -16.82 0.49
C SER A 281 44.10 -17.78 1.66
N VAL A 282 45.13 -18.62 1.47
CA VAL A 282 45.41 -19.88 2.19
C VAL A 282 46.01 -19.70 3.58
N GLY A 283 45.45 -20.43 4.57
CA GLY A 283 46.06 -20.68 5.87
C GLY A 283 45.13 -21.35 6.88
N VAL A 284 44.73 -22.60 6.62
CA VAL A 284 44.21 -23.63 7.55
C VAL A 284 43.23 -23.12 8.65
N ILE A 285 41.92 -23.38 8.45
CA ILE A 285 40.76 -23.08 9.33
C ILE A 285 40.16 -21.67 9.19
N ARG A 286 39.79 -21.26 7.98
CA ARG A 286 38.73 -20.24 7.81
C ARG A 286 37.48 -20.96 7.29
N GLN A 287 36.54 -21.25 8.19
CA GLN A 287 35.28 -21.91 7.84
C GLN A 287 34.22 -20.85 7.55
N ILE A 288 34.20 -20.32 6.32
CA ILE A 288 33.03 -19.56 5.87
C ILE A 288 31.89 -20.58 5.75
N VAL A 289 30.89 -20.43 6.61
CA VAL A 289 29.71 -21.29 6.72
C VAL A 289 28.54 -20.68 5.94
N THR A 290 28.40 -19.35 5.97
CA THR A 290 27.37 -18.64 5.22
C THR A 290 28.03 -17.57 4.36
N LEU A 291 27.67 -17.54 3.07
CA LEU A 291 28.15 -16.55 2.11
C LEU A 291 26.98 -15.95 1.34
N ASN A 292 26.77 -14.66 1.51
CA ASN A 292 25.76 -13.90 0.77
C ASN A 292 26.44 -13.05 -0.32
N LEU A 293 26.15 -13.36 -1.58
CA LEU A 293 26.64 -12.73 -2.80
C LEU A 293 25.50 -12.09 -3.61
N ARG A 294 24.32 -11.92 -3.02
CA ARG A 294 23.13 -11.40 -3.68
C ARG A 294 23.37 -10.03 -4.33
N ARG A 295 22.74 -9.74 -5.47
CA ARG A 295 22.78 -8.43 -6.14
C ARG A 295 24.19 -7.92 -6.46
N ASN A 296 25.00 -8.81 -7.00
CA ASN A 296 26.28 -8.48 -7.65
C ASN A 296 26.16 -8.73 -9.16
N SER A 297 27.28 -8.68 -9.88
CA SER A 297 27.35 -8.95 -11.33
C SER A 297 28.44 -9.99 -11.60
N LEU A 298 28.47 -11.06 -10.78
CA LEU A 298 29.56 -12.02 -10.75
C LEU A 298 29.71 -12.75 -12.09
N GLN A 299 30.96 -12.95 -12.51
CA GLN A 299 31.29 -13.56 -13.80
C GLN A 299 31.89 -14.96 -13.65
N PHE A 300 31.64 -15.78 -14.66
CA PHE A 300 32.33 -17.05 -14.88
C PHE A 300 33.66 -16.81 -15.60
N ARG A 301 34.63 -17.70 -15.38
CA ARG A 301 35.92 -17.65 -16.06
C ARG A 301 35.72 -17.80 -17.59
N PRO A 302 36.26 -16.90 -18.43
CA PRO A 302 36.12 -17.00 -19.89
C PRO A 302 36.74 -18.29 -20.43
N SER A 303 36.05 -19.00 -21.32
CA SER A 303 36.49 -20.28 -21.90
C SER A 303 37.82 -20.18 -22.68
N ASN A 304 38.20 -18.97 -23.11
CA ASN A 304 39.28 -18.76 -24.07
C ASN A 304 40.61 -18.30 -23.43
N GLN A 305 40.71 -18.25 -22.10
CA GLN A 305 41.93 -17.81 -21.40
C GLN A 305 42.51 -18.94 -20.54
N ILE A 306 43.42 -19.72 -21.15
CA ILE A 306 44.13 -20.85 -20.51
C ILE A 306 45.37 -20.37 -19.71
N GLN A 307 45.70 -19.06 -19.72
CA GLN A 307 46.95 -18.56 -19.13
C GLN A 307 46.75 -17.31 -18.26
N ASN A 308 46.48 -17.54 -16.96
CA ASN A 308 46.88 -16.78 -15.75
C ASN A 308 45.85 -16.99 -14.62
N PRO A 309 46.22 -17.50 -13.42
CA PRO A 309 45.23 -17.86 -12.41
C PRO A 309 44.95 -16.67 -11.48
N LEU A 310 44.16 -15.71 -11.95
CA LEU A 310 43.50 -14.78 -11.03
C LEU A 310 42.36 -15.56 -10.33
N LEU A 311 42.39 -15.59 -8.99
CA LEU A 311 41.27 -16.01 -8.15
C LEU A 311 40.16 -14.94 -8.25
N GLY A 312 38.98 -15.22 -7.69
CA GLY A 312 37.88 -14.27 -7.70
C GLY A 312 36.74 -14.58 -8.67
N TRP A 313 36.86 -15.58 -9.53
CA TRP A 313 35.73 -15.95 -10.39
C TRP A 313 34.62 -16.62 -9.58
N LEU A 314 33.37 -16.58 -10.07
CA LEU A 314 32.29 -17.32 -9.43
C LEU A 314 32.61 -18.82 -9.32
N ASP A 315 33.34 -19.36 -10.30
CA ASP A 315 33.82 -20.74 -10.31
C ASP A 315 34.69 -21.09 -9.09
N ASP A 316 35.42 -20.11 -8.53
CA ASP A 316 36.31 -20.32 -7.40
C ASP A 316 35.55 -20.48 -6.06
N VAL A 317 34.24 -20.18 -5.99
CA VAL A 317 33.40 -20.44 -4.80
C VAL A 317 33.41 -21.93 -4.42
N GLY A 318 33.57 -22.83 -5.39
CA GLY A 318 33.73 -24.27 -5.14
C GLY A 318 34.90 -24.63 -4.22
N ARG A 319 35.85 -23.72 -3.97
CA ARG A 319 36.97 -23.90 -3.02
C ARG A 319 36.56 -23.77 -1.54
N LEU A 320 35.37 -23.23 -1.25
CA LEU A 320 34.88 -22.97 0.11
C LEU A 320 34.17 -24.19 0.73
N HIS A 321 34.88 -25.31 0.91
CA HIS A 321 34.32 -26.61 1.31
C HIS A 321 33.53 -26.64 2.65
N SER A 322 33.66 -25.61 3.51
CA SER A 322 32.92 -25.50 4.78
C SER A 322 31.55 -24.83 4.66
N LEU A 323 31.19 -24.35 3.45
CA LEU A 323 29.98 -23.57 3.21
C LEU A 323 28.71 -24.43 3.40
N ARG A 324 27.75 -23.89 4.14
CA ARG A 324 26.42 -24.46 4.41
C ARG A 324 25.29 -23.65 3.79
N SER A 325 25.43 -22.34 3.69
CA SER A 325 24.43 -21.47 3.08
C SER A 325 25.09 -20.54 2.07
N LEU A 326 24.59 -20.56 0.82
CA LEU A 326 25.09 -19.77 -0.29
C LEU A 326 23.92 -19.04 -0.97
N ASN A 327 23.99 -17.71 -0.98
CA ASN A 327 23.02 -16.88 -1.68
C ASN A 327 23.70 -16.13 -2.84
N ILE A 328 23.36 -16.48 -4.08
CA ILE A 328 23.84 -15.84 -5.31
C ILE A 328 22.64 -15.30 -6.10
N ALA A 329 21.60 -14.84 -5.40
CA ALA A 329 20.42 -14.24 -6.02
C ALA A 329 20.76 -12.97 -6.80
N ASP A 330 19.96 -12.63 -7.82
CA ASP A 330 20.04 -11.37 -8.56
C ASP A 330 21.45 -11.06 -9.14
N ASN A 331 22.15 -12.05 -9.72
CA ASN A 331 23.49 -11.89 -10.31
C ASN A 331 23.52 -11.93 -11.86
N LEU A 332 22.34 -11.97 -12.51
CA LEU A 332 22.19 -12.06 -13.97
C LEU A 332 22.88 -13.29 -14.59
N LEU A 333 22.98 -14.40 -13.83
CA LEU A 333 23.63 -15.62 -14.29
C LEU A 333 22.77 -16.35 -15.33
N TYR A 334 23.32 -16.62 -16.52
CA TYR A 334 22.66 -17.43 -17.57
C TYR A 334 22.87 -18.94 -17.39
N HIS A 335 23.92 -19.32 -16.67
CA HIS A 335 24.32 -20.70 -16.44
C HIS A 335 24.40 -20.99 -14.94
N PHE A 336 24.06 -22.23 -14.55
CA PHE A 336 24.26 -22.70 -13.19
C PHE A 336 25.76 -22.85 -12.88
N PRO A 337 26.26 -22.36 -11.73
CA PRO A 337 27.67 -22.43 -11.39
C PRO A 337 28.09 -23.85 -10.97
N ILE A 338 28.38 -24.72 -11.92
CA ILE A 338 28.58 -26.16 -11.69
C ILE A 338 29.60 -26.51 -10.58
N THR A 339 30.59 -25.65 -10.32
CA THR A 339 31.59 -25.89 -9.27
C THR A 339 31.02 -25.85 -7.86
N ILE A 340 29.85 -25.21 -7.63
CA ILE A 340 29.19 -25.22 -6.32
C ILE A 340 28.62 -26.59 -5.97
N SER A 341 28.38 -27.45 -6.96
CA SER A 341 27.86 -28.80 -6.76
C SER A 341 28.80 -29.67 -5.91
N HIS A 342 30.10 -29.37 -5.90
CA HIS A 342 31.10 -30.08 -5.10
C HIS A 342 31.08 -29.71 -3.60
N LEU A 343 30.29 -28.71 -3.20
CA LEU A 343 30.16 -28.26 -1.81
C LEU A 343 29.23 -29.19 -1.01
N SER A 344 29.71 -30.40 -0.68
CA SER A 344 28.92 -31.44 0.01
C SER A 344 28.30 -31.03 1.36
N ASN A 345 28.80 -29.97 2.01
CA ASN A 345 28.24 -29.43 3.25
C ASN A 345 27.09 -28.43 3.04
N LEU A 346 26.77 -28.06 1.81
CA LEU A 346 25.77 -27.05 1.49
C LEU A 346 24.37 -27.55 1.84
N THR A 347 23.67 -26.81 2.70
CA THR A 347 22.29 -27.05 3.13
C THR A 347 21.31 -26.08 2.48
N GLU A 348 21.72 -24.86 2.17
CA GLU A 348 20.87 -23.84 1.58
C GLU A 348 21.55 -23.23 0.35
N LEU A 349 20.84 -23.25 -0.78
CA LEU A 349 21.27 -22.65 -2.03
C LEU A 349 20.17 -21.75 -2.59
N ILE A 350 20.46 -20.45 -2.68
CA ILE A 350 19.57 -19.45 -3.23
C ILE A 350 20.18 -18.90 -4.52
N LEU A 351 19.51 -19.14 -5.64
CA LEU A 351 19.86 -18.71 -7.00
C LEU A 351 18.72 -17.90 -7.64
N SER A 352 17.80 -17.38 -6.83
CA SER A 352 16.62 -16.66 -7.30
C SER A 352 16.97 -15.41 -8.11
N GLY A 353 16.18 -15.08 -9.14
CA GLY A 353 16.36 -13.83 -9.90
C GLY A 353 17.57 -13.81 -10.83
N ASN A 354 17.94 -14.98 -11.36
CA ASN A 354 18.94 -15.12 -12.40
C ASN A 354 18.26 -15.48 -13.74
N CYS A 355 19.04 -15.76 -14.78
CA CYS A 355 18.56 -16.15 -16.11
C CYS A 355 18.86 -17.63 -16.40
N ILE A 356 18.96 -18.48 -15.37
CA ILE A 356 19.40 -19.87 -15.50
C ILE A 356 18.35 -20.66 -16.28
N SER A 357 18.77 -21.31 -17.36
CA SER A 357 17.90 -22.09 -18.26
C SER A 357 17.81 -23.58 -17.91
N TYR A 358 18.82 -24.14 -17.24
CA TYR A 358 18.83 -25.54 -16.79
C TYR A 358 19.67 -25.72 -15.52
N ILE A 359 19.35 -26.75 -14.73
CA ILE A 359 20.16 -27.22 -13.59
C ILE A 359 20.93 -28.48 -14.04
N PRO A 360 22.25 -28.57 -13.81
CA PRO A 360 23.06 -29.71 -14.23
C PRO A 360 22.85 -30.93 -13.32
N ALA A 361 23.10 -32.14 -13.85
CA ALA A 361 22.95 -33.41 -13.12
C ALA A 361 23.81 -33.48 -11.83
N GLN A 362 24.93 -32.75 -11.80
CA GLN A 362 25.85 -32.61 -10.67
C GLN A 362 25.18 -32.03 -9.40
N ILE A 363 23.97 -31.44 -9.50
CA ILE A 363 23.19 -31.04 -8.33
C ILE A 363 23.01 -32.19 -7.31
N ALA A 364 23.00 -33.44 -7.79
CA ALA A 364 22.95 -34.64 -6.95
C ALA A 364 24.09 -34.78 -5.93
N GLU A 365 25.21 -34.11 -6.13
CA GLU A 365 26.34 -34.12 -5.18
C GLU A 365 26.04 -33.34 -3.89
N LEU A 366 25.05 -32.45 -3.91
CA LEU A 366 24.59 -31.68 -2.76
C LEU A 366 23.66 -32.52 -1.87
N ILE A 367 24.18 -33.61 -1.32
CA ILE A 367 23.42 -34.60 -0.53
C ILE A 367 22.77 -34.04 0.74
N ASN A 368 23.30 -32.92 1.26
CA ASN A 368 22.83 -32.25 2.47
C ASN A 368 21.87 -31.08 2.19
N LEU A 369 21.55 -30.80 0.93
CA LEU A 369 20.72 -29.66 0.55
C LEU A 369 19.29 -29.81 1.11
N THR A 370 18.86 -28.84 1.92
CA THR A 370 17.53 -28.78 2.53
C THR A 370 16.65 -27.71 1.89
N ILE A 371 17.24 -26.59 1.45
CA ILE A 371 16.55 -25.48 0.81
C ILE A 371 17.19 -25.20 -0.54
N LEU A 372 16.40 -25.31 -1.61
CA LEU A 372 16.78 -24.88 -2.96
C LEU A 372 15.79 -23.82 -3.44
N ASN A 373 16.29 -22.61 -3.65
CA ASN A 373 15.51 -21.55 -4.27
C ASN A 373 16.10 -21.20 -5.65
N VAL A 374 15.38 -21.56 -6.71
CA VAL A 374 15.69 -21.22 -8.11
C VAL A 374 14.55 -20.44 -8.73
N SER A 375 13.78 -19.72 -7.91
CA SER A 375 12.67 -18.90 -8.40
C SER A 375 13.14 -17.80 -9.34
N ASN A 376 12.26 -17.34 -10.22
CA ASN A 376 12.54 -16.25 -11.16
C ASN A 376 13.78 -16.52 -12.02
N ASN A 377 13.81 -17.70 -12.64
CA ASN A 377 14.78 -18.13 -13.63
C ASN A 377 14.02 -18.54 -14.91
N TRP A 378 14.69 -19.18 -15.87
CA TRP A 378 14.11 -19.62 -17.14
C TRP A 378 13.98 -21.14 -17.25
N LEU A 379 13.87 -21.84 -16.13
CA LEU A 379 13.78 -23.30 -16.08
C LEU A 379 12.47 -23.78 -16.70
N GLN A 380 12.55 -24.83 -17.53
CA GLN A 380 11.38 -25.55 -18.07
C GLN A 380 11.24 -26.96 -17.48
N THR A 381 12.34 -27.51 -16.98
CA THR A 381 12.43 -28.82 -16.32
C THR A 381 13.55 -28.79 -15.27
N VAL A 382 13.65 -29.85 -14.47
CA VAL A 382 14.72 -30.12 -13.51
C VAL A 382 15.32 -31.51 -13.79
N PRO A 383 16.63 -31.74 -13.54
CA PRO A 383 17.27 -33.03 -13.81
C PRO A 383 16.72 -34.15 -12.91
N GLU A 384 16.64 -35.38 -13.42
CA GLU A 384 16.19 -36.56 -12.64
C GLU A 384 17.05 -36.80 -11.40
N GLU A 385 18.33 -36.41 -11.47
CA GLU A 385 19.31 -36.49 -10.39
C GLU A 385 18.95 -35.64 -9.16
N LEU A 386 18.05 -34.65 -9.28
CA LEU A 386 17.54 -33.89 -8.13
C LEU A 386 16.88 -34.81 -7.08
N SER A 387 16.38 -35.98 -7.49
CA SER A 387 15.88 -37.04 -6.61
C SER A 387 16.88 -37.50 -5.53
N ARG A 388 18.20 -37.31 -5.76
CA ARG A 388 19.27 -37.69 -4.82
C ARG A 388 19.47 -36.68 -3.70
N CYS A 389 18.90 -35.48 -3.77
CA CYS A 389 18.89 -34.51 -2.68
C CYS A 389 17.87 -34.90 -1.61
N VAL A 390 18.10 -36.03 -0.93
CA VAL A 390 17.15 -36.68 0.00
C VAL A 390 16.82 -35.86 1.25
N MET A 391 17.53 -34.76 1.49
CA MET A 391 17.31 -33.83 2.61
C MET A 391 16.43 -32.63 2.22
N LEU A 392 16.03 -32.49 0.95
CA LEU A 392 15.34 -31.31 0.45
C LEU A 392 13.93 -31.18 1.04
N THR A 393 13.73 -30.16 1.88
CA THR A 393 12.47 -29.85 2.57
C THR A 393 11.73 -28.69 1.94
N LYS A 394 12.44 -27.72 1.36
CA LYS A 394 11.85 -26.57 0.66
C LYS A 394 12.44 -26.43 -0.73
N LEU A 395 11.56 -26.42 -1.73
CA LEU A 395 11.91 -26.23 -3.13
C LEU A 395 11.04 -25.11 -3.72
N ASP A 396 11.70 -24.04 -4.16
CA ASP A 396 11.05 -22.91 -4.80
C ASP A 396 11.44 -22.84 -6.29
N LEU A 397 10.47 -23.16 -7.14
CA LEU A 397 10.49 -23.15 -8.60
C LEU A 397 9.60 -22.02 -9.16
N SER A 398 9.14 -21.10 -8.32
CA SER A 398 8.21 -20.05 -8.73
C SER A 398 8.80 -19.15 -9.82
N PHE A 399 7.96 -18.58 -10.68
CA PHE A 399 8.34 -17.65 -11.74
C PHE A 399 9.40 -18.23 -12.69
N ASN A 400 9.23 -19.49 -13.08
CA ASN A 400 9.99 -20.14 -14.14
C ASN A 400 9.10 -20.30 -15.39
N ARG A 401 9.35 -21.31 -16.23
CA ARG A 401 8.64 -21.60 -17.48
C ARG A 401 8.12 -23.05 -17.52
N PHE A 402 7.74 -23.60 -16.36
CA PHE A 402 7.18 -24.96 -16.29
C PHE A 402 5.76 -24.97 -16.86
N ASN A 403 5.48 -25.86 -17.82
CA ASN A 403 4.13 -26.11 -18.34
C ASN A 403 3.46 -27.33 -17.66
N GLN A 404 4.26 -28.18 -17.01
CA GLN A 404 3.83 -29.39 -16.30
C GLN A 404 4.61 -29.50 -14.98
N ILE A 405 4.13 -30.35 -14.07
CA ILE A 405 4.84 -30.71 -12.84
C ILE A 405 5.84 -31.83 -13.17
N PRO A 406 7.16 -31.62 -13.01
CA PRO A 406 8.16 -32.63 -13.34
C PRO A 406 8.07 -33.89 -12.47
N ASP A 407 8.18 -35.07 -13.08
CA ASP A 407 8.04 -36.36 -12.40
C ASP A 407 9.06 -36.57 -11.26
N VAL A 408 10.24 -35.95 -11.36
CA VAL A 408 11.26 -36.02 -10.31
C VAL A 408 10.74 -35.49 -8.97
N LEU A 409 9.77 -34.56 -8.96
CA LEU A 409 9.19 -34.03 -7.73
C LEU A 409 8.41 -35.09 -6.94
N PHE A 410 7.95 -36.17 -7.59
CA PHE A 410 7.26 -37.28 -6.93
C PHE A 410 8.20 -38.08 -6.03
N THR A 411 9.50 -38.06 -6.34
CA THR A 411 10.54 -38.80 -5.61
C THR A 411 11.02 -38.10 -4.35
N LEU A 412 10.75 -36.79 -4.20
CA LEU A 412 11.23 -35.95 -3.11
C LEU A 412 10.40 -36.12 -1.83
N LYS A 413 10.55 -37.28 -1.17
CA LYS A 413 9.73 -37.70 -0.01
C LYS A 413 9.80 -36.77 1.21
N ARG A 414 10.83 -35.93 1.33
CA ARG A 414 11.01 -35.00 2.47
C ARG A 414 10.57 -33.58 2.17
N THR A 415 10.20 -33.27 0.94
CA THR A 415 9.74 -31.91 0.60
C THR A 415 8.44 -31.63 1.35
N VAL A 416 8.42 -30.53 2.09
CA VAL A 416 7.28 -30.02 2.85
C VAL A 416 6.68 -28.85 2.09
N HIS A 417 7.53 -27.97 1.54
CA HIS A 417 7.12 -26.75 0.84
C HIS A 417 7.56 -26.82 -0.62
N LEU A 418 6.59 -26.86 -1.52
CA LEU A 418 6.80 -26.79 -2.96
C LEU A 418 6.14 -25.51 -3.50
N GLU A 419 6.97 -24.55 -3.94
CA GLU A 419 6.49 -23.29 -4.50
C GLU A 419 6.67 -23.34 -6.03
N MET A 420 5.57 -23.20 -6.78
CA MET A 420 5.54 -23.20 -8.25
C MET A 420 4.68 -22.05 -8.80
N ALA A 421 4.50 -20.97 -8.04
CA ALA A 421 3.70 -19.82 -8.45
C ALA A 421 4.26 -19.17 -9.73
N GLY A 422 3.44 -18.57 -10.60
CA GLY A 422 3.94 -17.81 -11.76
C GLY A 422 4.58 -18.67 -12.86
N ASN A 423 4.18 -19.93 -12.97
CA ASN A 423 4.53 -20.81 -14.09
C ASN A 423 3.36 -20.90 -15.08
N ASN A 424 3.43 -21.80 -16.05
CA ASN A 424 2.39 -22.03 -17.05
C ASN A 424 1.72 -23.40 -16.85
N ILE A 425 1.60 -23.86 -15.60
CA ILE A 425 1.04 -25.18 -15.30
C ILE A 425 -0.44 -25.18 -15.67
N GLU A 426 -0.82 -26.10 -16.56
CA GLU A 426 -2.21 -26.30 -16.96
C GLU A 426 -2.96 -27.23 -16.00
N ILE A 427 -4.29 -27.16 -16.03
CA ILE A 427 -5.17 -28.06 -15.27
C ILE A 427 -4.86 -29.55 -15.53
N SER A 428 -4.45 -29.87 -16.75
CA SER A 428 -4.09 -31.22 -17.18
C SER A 428 -2.96 -31.81 -16.34
N ALA A 429 -2.07 -31.00 -15.75
CA ALA A 429 -0.95 -31.47 -14.93
C ALA A 429 -1.30 -31.72 -13.45
N LEU A 430 -2.52 -31.38 -12.99
CA LEU A 430 -2.89 -31.52 -11.57
C LEU A 430 -3.09 -32.97 -11.13
N HIS A 431 -3.31 -33.93 -12.03
CA HIS A 431 -3.40 -35.35 -11.68
C HIS A 431 -2.12 -35.85 -10.98
N SER A 432 -0.97 -35.26 -11.34
CA SER A 432 0.34 -35.53 -10.76
C SER A 432 0.49 -35.09 -9.30
N LEU A 433 -0.39 -34.21 -8.79
CA LEU A 433 -0.37 -33.80 -7.37
C LEU A 433 -0.55 -35.00 -6.43
N SER A 434 -1.24 -36.04 -6.87
CA SER A 434 -1.41 -37.28 -6.10
C SER A 434 -0.09 -38.01 -5.80
N CYS A 435 0.93 -37.80 -6.63
CA CYS A 435 2.26 -38.39 -6.49
C CYS A 435 3.23 -37.52 -5.68
N ILE A 436 2.85 -36.28 -5.36
CA ILE A 436 3.69 -35.32 -4.65
C ILE A 436 3.54 -35.48 -3.14
N HIS A 437 4.66 -35.54 -2.43
CA HIS A 437 4.71 -35.70 -0.97
C HIS A 437 4.69 -34.36 -0.20
N ALA A 438 4.73 -33.24 -0.91
CA ALA A 438 4.72 -31.90 -0.33
C ALA A 438 3.42 -31.62 0.42
N SER A 439 3.53 -31.10 1.65
CA SER A 439 2.38 -30.74 2.47
C SER A 439 1.85 -29.34 2.17
N LYS A 440 2.66 -28.47 1.58
CA LYS A 440 2.28 -27.13 1.14
C LYS A 440 2.66 -26.95 -0.32
N ILE A 441 1.67 -26.61 -1.14
CA ILE A 441 1.86 -26.40 -2.58
C ILE A 441 1.30 -25.04 -2.97
N ASP A 442 2.14 -24.20 -3.56
CA ASP A 442 1.77 -22.90 -4.11
C ASP A 442 1.74 -22.95 -5.64
N LEU A 443 0.53 -22.83 -6.20
CA LEU A 443 0.22 -22.83 -7.63
C LEU A 443 -0.38 -21.50 -8.09
N ARG A 444 -0.16 -20.40 -7.34
CA ARG A 444 -0.67 -19.08 -7.73
C ARG A 444 -0.22 -18.68 -9.13
N ARG A 445 -1.03 -17.89 -9.85
CA ARG A 445 -0.67 -17.37 -11.19
C ARG A 445 -0.13 -18.45 -12.15
N ASN A 446 -0.87 -19.54 -12.30
CA ASN A 446 -0.59 -20.54 -13.33
C ASN A 446 -1.65 -20.47 -14.44
N ALA A 447 -1.67 -21.45 -15.35
CA ALA A 447 -2.66 -21.57 -16.39
C ALA A 447 -3.83 -22.50 -15.96
N LEU A 448 -4.22 -22.46 -14.69
CA LEU A 448 -5.30 -23.29 -14.15
C LEU A 448 -6.67 -22.68 -14.50
N ARG A 449 -7.19 -23.04 -15.67
CA ARG A 449 -8.46 -22.53 -16.22
C ARG A 449 -9.57 -23.58 -16.13
N GLY A 450 -10.82 -23.13 -16.00
CA GLY A 450 -11.99 -23.99 -16.09
C GLY A 450 -12.49 -24.55 -14.76
N ALA A 451 -12.70 -25.87 -14.72
CA ALA A 451 -13.22 -26.60 -13.57
C ALA A 451 -12.20 -27.62 -13.06
N ILE A 452 -11.68 -27.43 -11.84
CA ILE A 452 -10.76 -28.37 -11.19
C ILE A 452 -11.55 -29.31 -10.32
N ARG A 453 -11.51 -30.61 -10.64
CA ARG A 453 -12.07 -31.69 -9.81
C ARG A 453 -10.97 -32.65 -9.40
N LEU A 454 -10.46 -32.51 -8.17
CA LEU A 454 -9.48 -33.42 -7.60
C LEU A 454 -10.19 -34.58 -6.88
N THR A 455 -11.08 -35.25 -7.62
CA THR A 455 -11.99 -36.27 -7.06
C THR A 455 -11.42 -37.69 -7.12
N SER A 456 -10.47 -38.00 -8.00
CA SER A 456 -10.08 -39.40 -8.21
C SER A 456 -8.91 -39.88 -7.35
N PHE A 457 -8.21 -39.01 -6.60
CA PHE A 457 -6.94 -39.39 -5.97
C PHE A 457 -6.74 -38.78 -4.57
N ILE A 458 -6.30 -39.60 -3.62
CA ILE A 458 -6.01 -39.20 -2.24
C ILE A 458 -4.58 -38.66 -2.20
N CYS A 459 -4.41 -37.34 -2.22
CA CYS A 459 -3.11 -36.74 -1.90
C CYS A 459 -2.94 -36.79 -0.37
N CYS A 460 -2.30 -37.84 0.15
CA CYS A 460 -2.21 -38.11 1.59
C CYS A 460 -1.37 -37.10 2.38
N ALA A 461 -0.62 -36.23 1.71
CA ALA A 461 0.30 -35.30 2.37
C ALA A 461 -0.16 -33.83 2.33
N LEU A 462 -1.00 -33.44 1.36
CA LEU A 462 -1.32 -32.03 1.12
C LEU A 462 -2.18 -31.45 2.24
N THR A 463 -1.65 -30.44 2.92
CA THR A 463 -2.29 -29.71 4.02
C THR A 463 -2.58 -28.25 3.69
N GLU A 464 -1.85 -27.65 2.75
CA GLU A 464 -2.02 -26.26 2.35
C GLU A 464 -1.93 -26.15 0.83
N LEU A 465 -2.96 -25.56 0.22
CA LEU A 465 -3.05 -25.34 -1.21
C LEU A 465 -3.33 -23.87 -1.48
N ASP A 466 -2.46 -23.24 -2.28
CA ASP A 466 -2.64 -21.87 -2.74
C ASP A 466 -2.78 -21.84 -4.26
N ILE A 467 -3.94 -21.41 -4.73
CA ILE A 467 -4.28 -21.34 -6.17
C ILE A 467 -4.74 -19.93 -6.58
N ARG A 468 -4.49 -18.91 -5.75
CA ARG A 468 -4.92 -17.52 -6.03
C ARG A 468 -4.41 -17.02 -7.38
N ASP A 469 -5.10 -16.02 -7.91
CA ASP A 469 -4.68 -15.29 -9.12
C ASP A 469 -4.54 -16.19 -10.38
N ASN A 470 -5.29 -17.30 -10.47
CA ASN A 470 -5.48 -18.07 -11.70
C ASN A 470 -6.70 -17.53 -12.46
N GLU A 471 -6.54 -17.19 -13.74
CA GLU A 471 -7.60 -16.58 -14.53
C GLU A 471 -8.64 -17.60 -15.00
N ASN A 472 -9.92 -17.22 -15.09
CA ASN A 472 -11.01 -18.04 -15.63
C ASN A 472 -11.21 -19.40 -14.93
N LEU A 473 -10.89 -19.50 -13.63
CA LEU A 473 -11.25 -20.66 -12.81
C LEU A 473 -12.62 -20.42 -12.16
N PHE A 474 -13.61 -21.23 -12.54
CA PHE A 474 -15.00 -21.05 -12.11
C PHE A 474 -15.55 -22.18 -11.23
N GLU A 475 -14.88 -23.34 -11.16
CA GLU A 475 -15.25 -24.47 -10.30
C GLU A 475 -14.01 -25.10 -9.65
N LEU A 476 -14.09 -25.35 -8.34
CA LEU A 476 -13.06 -26.03 -7.57
C LEU A 476 -13.68 -27.09 -6.64
N ASP A 477 -13.33 -28.35 -6.84
CA ASP A 477 -13.75 -29.48 -6.03
C ASP A 477 -12.55 -30.20 -5.41
N LEU A 478 -12.44 -30.05 -4.08
CA LEU A 478 -11.43 -30.63 -3.19
C LEU A 478 -12.07 -31.61 -2.20
N SER A 479 -13.25 -32.17 -2.52
CA SER A 479 -14.03 -33.05 -1.63
C SER A 479 -13.29 -34.31 -1.17
N ASN A 480 -12.33 -34.81 -1.94
CA ASN A 480 -11.55 -36.01 -1.61
C ASN A 480 -10.19 -35.74 -0.92
N LEU A 481 -9.85 -34.47 -0.66
CA LEU A 481 -8.62 -34.09 0.04
C LEU A 481 -8.85 -33.96 1.55
N HIS A 482 -9.02 -35.07 2.26
CA HIS A 482 -9.32 -35.07 3.71
C HIS A 482 -8.21 -34.50 4.61
N THR A 483 -6.98 -34.37 4.10
CA THR A 483 -5.82 -33.83 4.84
C THR A 483 -5.71 -32.31 4.77
N ILE A 484 -6.48 -31.65 3.90
CA ILE A 484 -6.38 -30.21 3.67
C ILE A 484 -6.74 -29.44 4.94
N GLN A 485 -5.91 -28.46 5.29
CA GLN A 485 -6.06 -27.59 6.46
C GLN A 485 -6.22 -26.13 6.06
N ILE A 486 -5.52 -25.68 5.01
CA ILE A 486 -5.51 -24.30 4.55
C ILE A 486 -5.80 -24.29 3.05
N VAL A 487 -6.78 -23.49 2.63
CA VAL A 487 -7.10 -23.27 1.21
C VAL A 487 -7.12 -21.78 0.93
N HIS A 488 -6.24 -21.35 0.02
CA HIS A 488 -6.23 -20.01 -0.56
C HIS A 488 -6.78 -20.06 -1.99
N CYS A 489 -8.00 -19.56 -2.17
CA CYS A 489 -8.71 -19.50 -3.44
C CYS A 489 -9.33 -18.11 -3.70
N GLU A 490 -8.71 -17.07 -3.15
CA GLU A 490 -9.10 -15.67 -3.37
C GLU A 490 -8.82 -15.18 -4.79
N ARG A 491 -9.59 -14.19 -5.25
CA ARG A 491 -9.42 -13.48 -6.55
C ARG A 491 -9.43 -14.43 -7.74
N LEU A 492 -10.41 -15.33 -7.74
CA LEU A 492 -10.72 -16.19 -8.87
C LEU A 492 -12.12 -15.79 -9.37
N GLN A 493 -12.73 -16.59 -10.23
CA GLN A 493 -14.09 -16.38 -10.71
C GLN A 493 -14.99 -17.54 -10.27
N LEU A 494 -14.71 -18.09 -9.08
CA LEU A 494 -15.39 -19.29 -8.59
C LEU A 494 -16.88 -19.03 -8.41
N THR A 495 -17.68 -19.87 -9.06
CA THR A 495 -19.14 -19.95 -8.89
C THR A 495 -19.53 -21.18 -8.06
N ASN A 496 -18.68 -22.21 -8.05
CA ASN A 496 -18.85 -23.44 -7.28
C ASN A 496 -17.56 -23.81 -6.53
N LEU A 497 -17.67 -24.07 -5.23
CA LEU A 497 -16.57 -24.47 -4.37
C LEU A 497 -17.01 -25.61 -3.45
N GLN A 498 -16.33 -26.76 -3.57
CA GLN A 498 -16.53 -27.93 -2.73
C GLN A 498 -15.23 -28.30 -2.01
N ILE A 499 -15.27 -28.50 -0.70
CA ILE A 499 -14.08 -28.77 0.13
C ILE A 499 -14.38 -29.86 1.16
N ASN A 500 -13.40 -30.73 1.41
CA ASN A 500 -13.47 -31.66 2.53
C ASN A 500 -13.26 -30.94 3.87
N GLY A 501 -14.23 -31.02 4.78
CA GLY A 501 -14.15 -30.30 6.06
C GLY A 501 -13.34 -30.98 7.16
N THR A 502 -12.90 -32.24 7.00
CA THR A 502 -12.38 -33.08 8.09
C THR A 502 -11.25 -32.43 8.92
N ASN A 503 -10.28 -31.80 8.25
CA ASN A 503 -9.13 -31.15 8.89
C ASN A 503 -9.02 -29.64 8.56
N LEU A 504 -10.03 -29.07 7.91
CA LEU A 504 -10.01 -27.69 7.43
C LEU A 504 -9.94 -26.71 8.62
N LYS A 505 -8.93 -25.84 8.62
CA LYS A 505 -8.68 -24.81 9.64
C LYS A 505 -8.83 -23.40 9.10
N TYR A 506 -8.41 -23.14 7.86
CA TYR A 506 -8.46 -21.81 7.26
C TYR A 506 -9.00 -21.90 5.83
N LEU A 507 -10.07 -21.16 5.57
CA LEU A 507 -10.62 -21.01 4.23
C LEU A 507 -10.63 -19.54 3.83
N TYR A 508 -9.89 -19.23 2.77
CA TYR A 508 -9.88 -17.91 2.16
C TYR A 508 -10.44 -18.01 0.73
N ALA A 509 -11.65 -17.49 0.53
CA ALA A 509 -12.39 -17.54 -0.73
C ALA A 509 -12.89 -16.14 -1.16
N ASP A 510 -12.20 -15.08 -0.74
CA ASP A 510 -12.59 -13.70 -0.99
C ASP A 510 -12.48 -13.31 -2.47
N ASN A 511 -13.30 -12.35 -2.93
CA ASN A 511 -13.28 -11.85 -4.31
C ASN A 511 -13.54 -12.97 -5.34
N ASN A 512 -14.72 -13.57 -5.25
CA ASN A 512 -15.22 -14.62 -6.16
C ASN A 512 -16.70 -14.33 -6.51
N GLU A 513 -17.37 -15.27 -7.16
CA GLU A 513 -18.79 -15.19 -7.51
C GLU A 513 -19.67 -16.18 -6.72
N LEU A 514 -19.18 -16.66 -5.58
CA LEU A 514 -19.81 -17.73 -4.82
C LEU A 514 -21.13 -17.26 -4.19
N SER A 515 -22.18 -18.05 -4.36
CA SER A 515 -23.46 -17.88 -3.65
C SER A 515 -23.58 -18.81 -2.43
N GLN A 516 -22.81 -19.91 -2.44
CA GLN A 516 -22.69 -20.90 -1.38
C GLN A 516 -21.34 -21.60 -1.48
N VAL A 517 -20.94 -22.30 -0.42
CA VAL A 517 -19.77 -23.19 -0.40
C VAL A 517 -20.19 -24.51 0.23
N ILE A 518 -19.84 -25.62 -0.42
CA ILE A 518 -20.18 -26.97 0.03
C ILE A 518 -18.99 -27.52 0.81
N ILE A 519 -19.14 -27.68 2.12
CA ILE A 519 -18.11 -28.28 2.99
C ILE A 519 -18.70 -29.50 3.67
N MET A 520 -18.17 -30.69 3.35
CA MET A 520 -18.61 -31.95 3.94
C MET A 520 -17.40 -32.82 4.33
N PRO A 521 -17.37 -33.42 5.54
CA PRO A 521 -18.27 -33.18 6.69
C PRO A 521 -18.15 -31.74 7.22
N ILE A 522 -18.98 -31.35 8.20
CA ILE A 522 -18.91 -30.02 8.84
C ILE A 522 -17.49 -29.80 9.41
N PRO A 523 -16.83 -28.65 9.12
CA PRO A 523 -15.42 -28.46 9.43
C PRO A 523 -15.17 -28.06 10.89
N ILE A 524 -15.23 -29.03 11.81
CA ILE A 524 -15.15 -28.80 13.27
C ILE A 524 -13.87 -28.10 13.75
N GLN A 525 -12.78 -28.12 12.96
CA GLN A 525 -11.49 -27.48 13.28
C GLN A 525 -11.33 -26.07 12.70
N LEU A 526 -12.34 -25.54 12.00
CA LEU A 526 -12.24 -24.27 11.28
C LEU A 526 -12.04 -23.09 12.25
N ILE A 527 -11.02 -22.27 11.97
CA ILE A 527 -10.57 -21.10 12.72
C ILE A 527 -10.94 -19.80 11.98
N VAL A 528 -10.72 -19.78 10.66
CA VAL A 528 -11.02 -18.61 9.82
C VAL A 528 -11.90 -19.02 8.63
N PHE A 529 -13.01 -18.30 8.47
CA PHE A 529 -13.90 -18.44 7.32
C PHE A 529 -14.03 -17.08 6.61
N SER A 530 -13.36 -16.94 5.46
CA SER A 530 -13.32 -15.70 4.69
C SER A 530 -13.97 -15.89 3.32
N ILE A 531 -15.08 -15.19 3.10
CA ILE A 531 -15.91 -15.23 1.89
C ILE A 531 -16.32 -13.83 1.45
N SER A 532 -15.53 -12.81 1.78
CA SER A 532 -15.82 -11.42 1.47
C SER A 532 -15.85 -11.16 -0.04
N PHE A 533 -16.60 -10.17 -0.50
CA PHE A 533 -16.73 -9.86 -1.95
C PHE A 533 -17.21 -11.07 -2.76
N ASN A 534 -18.37 -11.62 -2.37
CA ASN A 534 -19.05 -12.73 -3.03
C ASN A 534 -20.56 -12.41 -3.17
N ARG A 535 -21.39 -13.41 -3.43
CA ARG A 535 -22.84 -13.27 -3.67
C ARG A 535 -23.71 -13.99 -2.62
N PHE A 536 -23.21 -14.21 -1.41
CA PHE A 536 -23.95 -14.92 -0.36
C PHE A 536 -25.17 -14.13 0.11
N THR A 537 -26.32 -14.81 0.25
CA THR A 537 -27.56 -14.25 0.83
C THR A 537 -27.75 -14.62 2.30
N SER A 538 -27.09 -15.67 2.77
CA SER A 538 -27.11 -16.17 4.14
C SER A 538 -25.79 -16.89 4.45
N LEU A 539 -25.40 -16.92 5.72
CA LEU A 539 -24.28 -17.73 6.20
C LEU A 539 -24.75 -19.14 6.60
N PRO A 540 -23.90 -20.18 6.51
CA PRO A 540 -24.23 -21.51 7.00
C PRO A 540 -24.47 -21.56 8.52
N GLU A 541 -25.55 -22.21 8.95
CA GLU A 541 -25.92 -22.29 10.39
C GLU A 541 -24.88 -23.02 11.24
N TRP A 542 -24.19 -24.02 10.67
CA TRP A 542 -23.17 -24.82 11.37
C TRP A 542 -21.95 -24.01 11.80
N LEU A 543 -21.76 -22.78 11.29
CA LEU A 543 -20.69 -21.87 11.76
C LEU A 543 -20.83 -21.60 13.26
N THR A 544 -22.05 -21.65 13.79
CA THR A 544 -22.35 -21.42 15.21
C THR A 544 -21.98 -22.61 16.10
N ASP A 545 -21.81 -23.80 15.53
CA ASP A 545 -21.46 -25.03 16.25
C ASP A 545 -19.93 -25.28 16.33
N LEU A 546 -19.13 -24.43 15.69
CA LEU A 546 -17.69 -24.58 15.61
C LEU A 546 -16.98 -24.10 16.89
N GLN A 547 -16.23 -24.99 17.54
CA GLN A 547 -15.54 -24.69 18.81
C GLN A 547 -14.28 -23.84 18.64
N TYR A 548 -13.68 -23.84 17.44
CA TYR A 548 -12.40 -23.19 17.14
C TYR A 548 -12.52 -21.92 16.31
N ILE A 549 -13.72 -21.55 15.84
CA ILE A 549 -13.91 -20.40 14.96
C ILE A 549 -13.52 -19.11 15.69
N GLU A 550 -12.61 -18.34 15.11
CA GLU A 550 -12.12 -17.07 15.66
C GLU A 550 -12.50 -15.87 14.81
N THR A 551 -12.52 -16.02 13.48
CA THR A 551 -12.79 -14.92 12.54
C THR A 551 -13.74 -15.36 11.43
N ILE A 552 -14.80 -14.59 11.24
CA ILE A 552 -15.72 -14.71 10.10
C ILE A 552 -15.68 -13.39 9.33
N SER A 553 -15.25 -13.46 8.07
CA SER A 553 -15.22 -12.34 7.14
C SER A 553 -16.23 -12.58 6.03
N ALA A 554 -17.34 -11.86 6.07
CA ALA A 554 -18.44 -11.98 5.11
C ALA A 554 -18.92 -10.61 4.62
N HIS A 555 -18.04 -9.62 4.62
CA HIS A 555 -18.38 -8.28 4.16
C HIS A 555 -18.53 -8.22 2.63
N HIS A 556 -19.24 -7.22 2.12
CA HIS A 556 -19.47 -7.07 0.68
C HIS A 556 -20.13 -8.31 0.06
N ASN A 557 -21.25 -8.74 0.67
CA ASN A 557 -22.14 -9.81 0.21
C ASN A 557 -23.59 -9.28 0.18
N PHE A 558 -24.57 -10.16 0.04
CA PHE A 558 -26.01 -9.82 0.05
C PHE A 558 -26.74 -10.39 1.28
N LEU A 559 -26.04 -10.55 2.40
CA LEU A 559 -26.60 -11.14 3.62
C LEU A 559 -27.78 -10.30 4.13
N ARG A 560 -28.93 -10.96 4.40
CA ARG A 560 -30.11 -10.32 5.00
C ARG A 560 -30.25 -10.57 6.50
N TYR A 561 -29.71 -11.68 6.98
CA TYR A 561 -29.71 -12.09 8.38
C TYR A 561 -28.41 -12.82 8.71
N LEU A 562 -28.06 -12.85 9.99
CA LEU A 562 -27.00 -13.68 10.53
C LEU A 562 -27.61 -14.93 11.20
N PRO A 563 -26.84 -16.02 11.37
CA PRO A 563 -27.30 -17.20 12.07
C PRO A 563 -27.82 -16.87 13.48
N SER A 564 -28.97 -17.44 13.85
CA SER A 564 -29.68 -17.09 15.10
C SER A 564 -28.85 -17.25 16.38
N ARG A 565 -27.89 -18.19 16.39
CA ARG A 565 -27.01 -18.51 17.52
C ARG A 565 -25.63 -17.83 17.45
N ILE A 566 -25.37 -16.94 16.49
CA ILE A 566 -24.03 -16.36 16.30
C ILE A 566 -23.50 -15.60 17.52
N PHE A 567 -24.39 -15.03 18.33
CA PHE A 567 -24.06 -14.34 19.58
C PHE A 567 -24.31 -15.19 20.84
N MET A 568 -24.59 -16.49 20.68
CA MET A 568 -24.93 -17.42 21.75
C MET A 568 -23.92 -18.56 21.81
N ASN A 569 -23.12 -18.62 22.87
CA ASN A 569 -22.20 -19.74 23.17
C ASN A 569 -21.09 -20.01 22.12
N VAL A 570 -20.84 -19.10 21.17
CA VAL A 570 -19.69 -19.18 20.24
C VAL A 570 -18.43 -18.62 20.91
N SER A 571 -17.90 -19.40 21.87
CA SER A 571 -16.93 -18.93 22.87
C SER A 571 -15.57 -18.42 22.36
N ARG A 572 -15.20 -18.72 21.11
CA ARG A 572 -13.92 -18.31 20.51
C ARG A 572 -14.04 -17.28 19.39
N LEU A 573 -15.25 -16.96 18.92
CA LEU A 573 -15.43 -16.00 17.83
C LEU A 573 -15.06 -14.60 18.32
N LYS A 574 -13.91 -14.09 17.87
CA LYS A 574 -13.37 -12.77 18.24
C LYS A 574 -13.77 -11.70 17.23
N ASN A 575 -13.77 -12.02 15.95
CA ASN A 575 -13.95 -11.04 14.88
C ASN A 575 -15.10 -11.44 13.96
N LEU A 576 -16.08 -10.55 13.81
CA LEU A 576 -17.17 -10.70 12.86
C LEU A 576 -17.26 -9.47 11.96
N TYR A 577 -16.91 -9.64 10.69
CA TYR A 577 -17.02 -8.61 9.66
C TYR A 577 -18.21 -8.92 8.74
N ALA A 578 -19.32 -8.25 8.98
CA ALA A 578 -20.57 -8.39 8.22
C ALA A 578 -21.05 -7.03 7.64
N ASN A 579 -20.13 -6.07 7.52
CA ASN A 579 -20.38 -4.78 6.89
C ASN A 579 -20.64 -4.88 5.38
N ASN A 580 -21.19 -3.84 4.78
CA ASN A 580 -21.51 -3.78 3.35
C ASN A 580 -22.40 -4.97 2.91
N ASN A 581 -23.50 -5.18 3.64
CA ASN A 581 -24.49 -6.23 3.38
C ASN A 581 -25.91 -5.60 3.36
N LYS A 582 -26.96 -6.42 3.50
CA LYS A 582 -28.36 -6.00 3.54
C LYS A 582 -29.04 -6.45 4.84
N ILE A 583 -28.29 -6.50 5.95
CA ILE A 583 -28.81 -6.97 7.24
C ILE A 583 -29.80 -5.96 7.80
N GLU A 584 -31.01 -6.40 8.11
CA GLU A 584 -32.10 -5.56 8.65
C GLU A 584 -32.21 -5.69 10.17
N ARG A 585 -31.99 -6.89 10.71
CA ARG A 585 -32.03 -7.19 12.15
C ARG A 585 -30.94 -8.16 12.54
N LEU A 586 -30.51 -8.06 13.79
CA LEU A 586 -29.57 -8.98 14.43
C LEU A 586 -30.33 -9.94 15.35
N PRO A 587 -29.80 -11.14 15.64
CA PRO A 587 -30.35 -12.03 16.66
C PRO A 587 -30.44 -11.35 18.04
N GLU A 588 -31.58 -11.47 18.71
CA GLU A 588 -31.86 -10.77 19.99
C GLU A 588 -31.15 -11.40 21.20
N ILE A 589 -30.96 -12.71 21.17
CA ILE A 589 -30.36 -13.46 22.28
C ILE A 589 -28.83 -13.33 22.22
N ILE A 590 -28.24 -12.79 23.29
CA ILE A 590 -26.79 -12.67 23.47
C ILE A 590 -26.41 -13.36 24.77
N GLU A 591 -25.62 -14.42 24.66
CA GLU A 591 -25.17 -15.22 25.80
C GLU A 591 -23.74 -15.69 25.57
N ASN A 592 -22.86 -15.46 26.55
CA ASN A 592 -21.44 -15.85 26.46
C ASN A 592 -20.72 -15.35 25.19
N CYS A 593 -21.11 -14.16 24.70
CA CYS A 593 -20.57 -13.57 23.48
C CYS A 593 -19.08 -13.23 23.65
N ALA A 594 -18.24 -13.82 22.80
CA ALA A 594 -16.78 -13.69 22.86
C ALA A 594 -16.19 -12.61 21.94
N LEU A 595 -17.04 -11.93 21.16
CA LEU A 595 -16.61 -10.96 20.15
C LEU A 595 -15.80 -9.83 20.77
N GLU A 596 -14.69 -9.50 20.11
CA GLU A 596 -13.87 -8.31 20.36
C GLU A 596 -14.12 -7.24 19.30
N VAL A 597 -14.39 -7.63 18.05
CA VAL A 597 -14.66 -6.76 16.92
C VAL A 597 -15.96 -7.15 16.23
N LEU A 598 -16.88 -6.20 16.13
CA LEU A 598 -18.15 -6.33 15.41
C LEU A 598 -18.30 -5.18 14.41
N SER A 599 -18.10 -5.47 13.13
CA SER A 599 -18.23 -4.50 12.03
C SER A 599 -19.50 -4.77 11.24
N LEU A 600 -20.46 -3.86 11.36
CA LEU A 600 -21.80 -3.91 10.78
C LEU A 600 -22.14 -2.67 9.95
N HIS A 601 -21.14 -1.86 9.63
CA HIS A 601 -21.39 -0.62 8.89
C HIS A 601 -21.97 -0.89 7.49
N ASN A 602 -22.68 0.09 6.94
CA ASN A 602 -23.32 0.00 5.62
C ASN A 602 -24.26 -1.22 5.51
N ASN A 603 -25.24 -1.28 6.41
CA ASN A 603 -26.34 -2.25 6.43
C ASN A 603 -27.69 -1.51 6.55
N CYS A 604 -28.78 -2.20 6.88
CA CYS A 604 -30.12 -1.62 7.03
C CYS A 604 -30.68 -1.81 8.45
N ILE A 605 -29.80 -1.80 9.47
CA ILE A 605 -30.18 -2.13 10.85
C ILE A 605 -30.92 -0.95 11.50
N ASP A 606 -32.16 -1.18 11.93
CA ASP A 606 -32.99 -0.18 12.61
C ASP A 606 -32.83 -0.20 14.15
N LEU A 607 -32.50 -1.38 14.71
CA LEU A 607 -32.35 -1.60 16.15
C LEU A 607 -31.25 -2.64 16.42
N LEU A 608 -30.41 -2.37 17.42
CA LEU A 608 -29.48 -3.36 17.98
C LEU A 608 -30.13 -4.09 19.17
N PRO A 609 -29.77 -5.35 19.44
CA PRO A 609 -30.27 -6.08 20.60
C PRO A 609 -29.99 -5.34 21.92
N ASP A 610 -30.99 -5.23 22.80
CA ASP A 610 -30.91 -4.44 24.04
C ASP A 610 -29.81 -4.94 25.00
N GLU A 611 -29.49 -6.23 25.00
CA GLU A 611 -28.45 -6.82 25.87
C GLU A 611 -27.03 -6.76 25.27
N LEU A 612 -26.83 -6.25 24.03
CA LEU A 612 -25.55 -6.31 23.33
C LEU A 612 -24.42 -5.63 24.12
N LEU A 613 -24.61 -4.37 24.50
CA LEU A 613 -23.61 -3.60 25.23
C LEU A 613 -23.58 -3.90 26.74
N LYS A 614 -24.54 -4.67 27.22
CA LYS A 614 -24.67 -5.06 28.62
C LYS A 614 -23.99 -6.40 28.91
N VAL A 615 -24.07 -7.35 27.97
CA VAL A 615 -23.60 -8.74 28.13
C VAL A 615 -22.31 -9.04 27.34
N ALA A 616 -22.05 -8.37 26.21
CA ALA A 616 -20.85 -8.62 25.39
C ALA A 616 -19.58 -8.01 26.01
N ASN A 617 -19.14 -8.55 27.14
CA ASN A 617 -18.08 -7.99 27.99
C ASN A 617 -16.68 -8.02 27.36
N LYS A 618 -16.50 -8.66 26.20
CA LYS A 618 -15.24 -8.70 25.44
C LYS A 618 -15.19 -7.68 24.30
N LEU A 619 -16.32 -7.06 23.94
CA LEU A 619 -16.43 -6.19 22.78
C LEU A 619 -15.58 -4.92 22.99
N LYS A 620 -14.63 -4.69 22.09
CA LYS A 620 -13.73 -3.53 22.08
C LYS A 620 -14.08 -2.57 20.95
N ASN A 621 -14.44 -3.10 19.78
CA ASN A 621 -14.69 -2.33 18.57
C ASN A 621 -16.10 -2.63 18.07
N LEU A 622 -16.94 -1.59 18.07
CA LEU A 622 -18.28 -1.65 17.50
C LEU A 622 -18.39 -0.60 16.40
N ASN A 623 -18.67 -1.07 15.18
CA ASN A 623 -18.96 -0.18 14.06
C ASN A 623 -20.35 -0.47 13.48
N VAL A 624 -21.26 0.46 13.70
CA VAL A 624 -22.65 0.43 13.23
C VAL A 624 -22.96 1.64 12.35
N SER A 625 -21.93 2.27 11.79
CA SER A 625 -22.08 3.45 10.95
C SER A 625 -22.88 3.14 9.68
N HIS A 626 -23.57 4.12 9.10
CA HIS A 626 -24.38 3.94 7.89
C HIS A 626 -25.44 2.83 8.06
N ASN A 627 -26.28 2.99 9.08
CA ASN A 627 -27.45 2.16 9.37
C ASN A 627 -28.66 3.10 9.61
N ARG A 628 -29.70 2.61 10.30
CA ARG A 628 -30.96 3.33 10.54
C ARG A 628 -31.27 3.42 12.04
N LEU A 629 -30.25 3.37 12.88
CA LEU A 629 -30.40 3.33 14.34
C LEU A 629 -30.96 4.65 14.86
N LYS A 630 -32.04 4.58 15.65
CA LYS A 630 -32.60 5.73 16.39
C LYS A 630 -32.02 5.89 17.79
N ARG A 631 -31.52 4.79 18.37
CA ARG A 631 -30.90 4.73 19.70
C ARG A 631 -29.82 3.65 19.73
N LEU A 632 -28.89 3.75 20.68
CA LEU A 632 -28.00 2.65 21.05
C LEU A 632 -28.57 1.91 22.27
N PRO A 633 -28.32 0.59 22.42
CA PRO A 633 -28.74 -0.18 23.57
C PRO A 633 -27.97 0.25 24.83
N PRO A 634 -28.53 0.05 26.04
CA PRO A 634 -27.87 0.45 27.27
C PRO A 634 -26.56 -0.30 27.48
N ALA A 635 -25.51 0.43 27.85
CA ALA A 635 -24.21 -0.14 28.20
C ALA A 635 -24.19 -0.69 29.63
N ASN A 636 -23.32 -1.65 29.90
CA ASN A 636 -23.08 -2.12 31.27
C ASN A 636 -22.55 -0.97 32.14
N THR A 637 -23.18 -0.75 33.30
CA THR A 637 -22.79 0.31 34.24
C THR A 637 -21.57 -0.07 35.08
N MET A 638 -21.23 -1.37 35.16
CA MET A 638 -20.02 -1.85 35.80
C MET A 638 -18.82 -1.65 34.86
N PHE A 639 -17.92 -0.76 35.25
CA PHE A 639 -16.79 -0.31 34.43
C PHE A 639 -15.83 -1.44 34.00
N ASP A 640 -15.71 -2.52 34.79
CA ASP A 640 -14.84 -3.66 34.46
C ASP A 640 -15.39 -4.53 33.33
N LEU A 641 -16.70 -4.48 33.09
CA LEU A 641 -17.39 -5.31 32.10
C LEU A 641 -17.50 -4.62 30.74
N ASN A 642 -17.52 -3.28 30.68
CA ASN A 642 -17.52 -2.54 29.42
C ASN A 642 -16.09 -2.33 28.91
N ARG A 643 -15.75 -2.98 27.79
CA ARG A 643 -14.41 -2.92 27.16
C ARG A 643 -14.35 -2.07 25.89
N ILE A 644 -15.43 -1.37 25.53
CA ILE A 644 -15.49 -0.59 24.30
C ILE A 644 -14.39 0.48 24.30
N GLN A 645 -13.62 0.48 23.22
CA GLN A 645 -12.55 1.42 22.91
C GLN A 645 -12.87 2.21 21.63
N PHE A 646 -13.53 1.59 20.66
CA PHE A 646 -13.88 2.22 19.40
C PHE A 646 -15.39 2.08 19.18
N LEU A 647 -16.10 3.20 19.20
CA LEU A 647 -17.52 3.27 18.90
C LEU A 647 -17.73 4.18 17.69
N ARG A 648 -18.11 3.57 16.56
CA ARG A 648 -18.48 4.28 15.34
C ARG A 648 -19.96 4.05 15.06
N ALA A 649 -20.74 5.12 15.07
CA ALA A 649 -22.17 5.12 14.75
C ALA A 649 -22.53 6.31 13.85
N ALA A 650 -21.59 6.72 12.99
CA ALA A 650 -21.80 7.79 12.04
C ALA A 650 -22.96 7.50 11.09
N ARG A 651 -23.70 8.51 10.66
CA ARG A 651 -24.81 8.39 9.70
C ARG A 651 -25.88 7.39 10.12
N ASN A 652 -26.51 7.72 11.24
CA ASN A 652 -27.70 7.07 11.78
C ASN A 652 -28.74 8.17 12.10
N PHE A 653 -29.79 7.83 12.84
CA PHE A 653 -30.81 8.77 13.32
C PHE A 653 -30.72 8.97 14.84
N LEU A 654 -29.51 8.96 15.40
CA LEU A 654 -29.30 9.06 16.85
C LEU A 654 -29.60 10.47 17.36
N ASP A 655 -30.29 10.55 18.49
CA ASP A 655 -30.56 11.76 19.26
C ASP A 655 -29.72 11.78 20.55
N GLU A 656 -29.98 12.75 21.44
CA GLU A 656 -29.19 12.99 22.65
C GLU A 656 -29.27 11.82 23.67
N SER A 657 -30.20 10.87 23.49
CA SER A 657 -30.25 9.65 24.32
C SER A 657 -28.95 8.85 24.27
N VAL A 658 -28.17 8.96 23.19
CA VAL A 658 -26.87 8.29 23.01
C VAL A 658 -25.83 8.69 24.07
N ILE A 659 -25.92 9.92 24.60
CA ILE A 659 -24.97 10.45 25.58
C ILE A 659 -24.88 9.55 26.82
N SER A 660 -26.04 9.05 27.28
CA SER A 660 -26.13 8.15 28.43
C SER A 660 -25.34 6.85 28.24
N VAL A 661 -25.30 6.31 27.03
CA VAL A 661 -24.55 5.09 26.67
C VAL A 661 -23.06 5.38 26.55
N VAL A 662 -22.71 6.50 25.91
CA VAL A 662 -21.31 6.93 25.69
C VAL A 662 -20.58 7.17 27.00
N VAL A 663 -21.22 7.86 27.96
CA VAL A 663 -20.64 8.17 29.28
C VAL A 663 -20.31 6.89 30.08
N CYS A 664 -21.05 5.79 29.86
CA CYS A 664 -20.76 4.50 30.48
C CYS A 664 -19.50 3.83 29.90
N CYS A 665 -19.10 4.13 28.66
CA CYS A 665 -17.96 3.52 27.99
C CYS A 665 -16.63 4.17 28.40
N ARG A 666 -16.20 4.03 29.66
CA ARG A 666 -15.02 4.74 30.22
C ARG A 666 -13.67 4.44 29.55
N ARG A 667 -13.57 3.35 28.78
CA ARG A 667 -12.37 2.96 28.01
C ARG A 667 -12.37 3.47 26.57
N LEU A 668 -13.39 4.25 26.20
CA LEU A 668 -13.55 4.76 24.85
C LEU A 668 -12.38 5.67 24.47
N ARG A 669 -11.75 5.33 23.36
CA ARG A 669 -10.62 6.05 22.72
C ARG A 669 -11.07 6.80 21.48
N LEU A 670 -12.00 6.23 20.72
CA LEU A 670 -12.54 6.86 19.52
C LEU A 670 -14.06 6.84 19.56
N LEU A 671 -14.67 8.02 19.39
CA LEU A 671 -16.10 8.21 19.25
C LEU A 671 -16.41 8.91 17.93
N ASP A 672 -17.22 8.26 17.10
CA ASP A 672 -17.75 8.86 15.87
C ASP A 672 -19.28 8.80 15.86
N LEU A 673 -19.90 9.96 16.05
CA LEU A 673 -21.35 10.20 15.95
C LEU A 673 -21.67 11.22 14.86
N SER A 674 -20.79 11.38 13.88
CA SER A 674 -21.01 12.32 12.77
C SER A 674 -22.28 11.98 11.98
N TYR A 675 -22.92 12.98 11.35
CA TYR A 675 -24.13 12.78 10.54
C TYR A 675 -25.31 12.13 11.30
N ASN A 676 -25.61 12.62 12.51
CA ASN A 676 -26.76 12.20 13.31
C ASN A 676 -27.69 13.42 13.58
N GLN A 677 -28.60 13.34 14.57
CA GLN A 677 -29.61 14.36 14.86
C GLN A 677 -29.39 15.08 16.21
N LEU A 678 -28.14 15.12 16.71
CA LEU A 678 -27.81 15.69 18.03
C LEU A 678 -27.96 17.21 18.03
N LYS A 679 -28.78 17.78 18.93
CA LYS A 679 -28.91 19.24 19.13
C LYS A 679 -27.95 19.77 20.19
N PHE A 680 -27.59 18.92 21.15
CA PHE A 680 -26.58 19.20 22.16
C PHE A 680 -25.76 17.93 22.44
N PHE A 681 -24.57 18.13 22.98
CA PHE A 681 -23.72 17.05 23.46
C PHE A 681 -23.00 17.50 24.73
N ASP A 682 -23.77 17.61 25.80
CA ASP A 682 -23.32 18.03 27.11
C ASP A 682 -23.72 17.01 28.20
N ASP A 683 -22.74 16.60 29.00
CA ASP A 683 -22.97 15.86 30.23
C ASP A 683 -21.77 16.12 31.14
N SER A 684 -22.07 16.42 32.41
CA SER A 684 -21.07 16.60 33.47
C SER A 684 -20.09 15.43 33.59
N CYS A 685 -20.49 14.22 33.18
CA CYS A 685 -19.73 13.00 33.26
C CYS A 685 -18.85 12.72 32.03
N LEU A 686 -18.90 13.54 30.97
CA LEU A 686 -18.02 13.39 29.80
C LEU A 686 -16.54 13.52 30.19
N ASN A 687 -16.22 14.30 31.23
CA ASN A 687 -14.88 14.41 31.79
C ASN A 687 -14.30 13.08 32.30
N ARG A 688 -15.13 12.05 32.51
CA ARG A 688 -14.72 10.70 32.93
C ARG A 688 -14.12 9.87 31.78
N LEU A 689 -14.32 10.29 30.52
CA LEU A 689 -13.79 9.61 29.33
C LEU A 689 -12.30 9.94 29.12
N VAL A 690 -11.48 9.69 30.13
CA VAL A 690 -10.06 10.07 30.15
C VAL A 690 -9.22 9.39 29.07
N ALA A 691 -9.70 8.27 28.51
CA ALA A 691 -9.05 7.53 27.44
C ALA A 691 -9.36 8.09 26.03
N LEU A 692 -10.27 9.06 25.92
CA LEU A 692 -10.76 9.56 24.63
C LEU A 692 -9.66 10.34 23.90
N GLU A 693 -9.32 9.85 22.70
CA GLU A 693 -8.27 10.36 21.81
C GLU A 693 -8.88 11.09 20.61
N GLU A 694 -9.95 10.54 20.01
CA GLU A 694 -10.58 11.11 18.83
C GLU A 694 -12.10 11.21 18.98
N VAL A 695 -12.65 12.37 18.63
CA VAL A 695 -14.09 12.65 18.68
C VAL A 695 -14.54 13.30 17.38
N ASN A 696 -15.53 12.69 16.71
CA ASN A 696 -16.21 13.27 15.56
C ASN A 696 -17.71 13.43 15.86
N LEU A 697 -18.16 14.68 15.94
CA LEU A 697 -19.58 15.08 16.10
C LEU A 697 -20.04 15.95 14.92
N SER A 698 -19.33 15.89 13.80
CA SER A 698 -19.59 16.73 12.64
C SER A 698 -20.96 16.44 12.00
N ALA A 699 -21.55 17.42 11.33
CA ALA A 699 -22.85 17.30 10.66
C ALA A 699 -23.98 16.81 11.60
N ASN A 700 -24.12 17.51 12.73
CA ASN A 700 -25.26 17.39 13.65
C ASN A 700 -25.97 18.77 13.73
N HIS A 701 -26.81 18.98 14.74
CA HIS A 701 -27.51 20.24 15.00
C HIS A 701 -26.97 20.95 16.26
N LEU A 702 -25.68 20.76 16.58
CA LEU A 702 -25.08 21.28 17.82
C LEU A 702 -25.00 22.81 17.79
N ILE A 703 -25.49 23.47 18.84
CA ILE A 703 -25.39 24.94 19.02
C ILE A 703 -24.21 25.33 19.90
N SER A 704 -23.76 24.40 20.75
CA SER A 704 -22.64 24.55 21.66
C SER A 704 -21.91 23.21 21.83
N ILE A 705 -20.72 23.26 22.41
CA ILE A 705 -19.92 22.08 22.74
C ILE A 705 -19.50 22.16 24.22
N SER A 706 -19.54 21.02 24.92
CA SER A 706 -19.25 20.96 26.36
C SER A 706 -17.81 21.42 26.67
N THR A 707 -17.66 22.18 27.77
CA THR A 707 -16.34 22.55 28.30
C THR A 707 -15.52 21.35 28.78
N SER A 708 -16.15 20.20 29.00
CA SER A 708 -15.47 18.96 29.39
C SER A 708 -14.43 18.51 28.36
N PHE A 709 -14.65 18.75 27.06
CA PHE A 709 -13.68 18.36 26.01
C PHE A 709 -12.33 19.06 26.16
N ALA A 710 -12.31 20.29 26.67
CA ALA A 710 -11.06 21.03 26.91
C ALA A 710 -10.24 20.43 28.06
N GLN A 711 -10.87 19.66 28.95
CA GLN A 711 -10.25 19.05 30.14
C GLN A 711 -9.77 17.61 29.88
N LEU A 712 -10.07 17.01 28.72
CA LEU A 712 -9.69 15.64 28.41
C LEU A 712 -8.17 15.52 28.17
N PRO A 713 -7.45 14.69 28.94
CA PRO A 713 -5.99 14.67 28.92
C PRO A 713 -5.38 14.07 27.64
N ASN A 714 -6.11 13.16 27.01
CA ASN A 714 -5.66 12.40 25.84
C ASN A 714 -6.32 12.82 24.53
N LEU A 715 -7.20 13.83 24.54
CA LEU A 715 -7.90 14.27 23.34
C LEU A 715 -6.89 14.85 22.34
N GLN A 716 -6.77 14.19 21.18
CA GLN A 716 -5.86 14.54 20.09
C GLN A 716 -6.62 15.15 18.90
N VAL A 717 -7.81 14.65 18.60
CA VAL A 717 -8.58 15.06 17.42
C VAL A 717 -10.01 15.39 17.84
N LEU A 718 -10.45 16.61 17.54
CA LEU A 718 -11.84 17.03 17.69
C LEU A 718 -12.38 17.57 16.36
N ARG A 719 -13.38 16.89 15.80
CA ARG A 719 -14.10 17.32 14.60
C ARG A 719 -15.55 17.64 14.96
N ILE A 720 -15.94 18.90 14.74
CA ILE A 720 -17.28 19.43 15.02
C ILE A 720 -17.77 20.31 13.87
N HIS A 721 -17.37 19.99 12.64
CA HIS A 721 -17.74 20.81 11.49
C HIS A 721 -19.21 20.67 11.12
N SER A 722 -19.73 21.62 10.36
CA SER A 722 -21.11 21.56 9.84
C SER A 722 -22.16 21.43 10.96
N ASN A 723 -22.07 22.31 11.94
CA ASN A 723 -23.01 22.45 13.05
C ASN A 723 -23.50 23.92 13.14
N GLY A 724 -24.23 24.26 14.20
CA GLY A 724 -24.68 25.64 14.52
C GLY A 724 -23.86 26.29 15.63
N ILE A 725 -22.59 25.92 15.80
CA ILE A 725 -21.80 26.35 16.97
C ILE A 725 -21.40 27.81 16.84
N THR A 726 -21.63 28.59 17.90
CA THR A 726 -21.35 30.03 17.96
C THR A 726 -20.16 30.40 18.86
N ALA A 727 -19.80 29.53 19.81
CA ALA A 727 -18.72 29.74 20.76
C ALA A 727 -17.94 28.43 21.03
N ILE A 728 -16.64 28.56 21.34
CA ILE A 728 -15.73 27.44 21.60
C ILE A 728 -15.24 27.48 23.06
N PRO A 729 -15.06 26.34 23.74
CA PRO A 729 -14.42 26.29 25.05
C PRO A 729 -12.91 26.57 24.95
N ASP A 730 -12.28 26.86 26.09
CA ASP A 730 -10.86 27.18 26.15
C ASP A 730 -9.97 25.93 26.04
N PHE A 731 -9.52 25.61 24.82
CA PHE A 731 -8.54 24.55 24.54
C PHE A 731 -7.09 25.01 24.75
N SER A 732 -6.84 26.23 25.22
CA SER A 732 -5.51 26.80 25.40
C SER A 732 -4.59 25.95 26.31
N GLN A 733 -5.19 25.19 27.23
CA GLN A 733 -4.55 24.30 28.20
C GLN A 733 -4.54 22.82 27.77
N SER A 734 -5.12 22.46 26.62
CA SER A 734 -5.13 21.07 26.18
C SER A 734 -3.70 20.56 25.95
N SER A 735 -3.39 19.40 26.53
CA SER A 735 -2.05 18.82 26.55
C SER A 735 -1.68 18.07 25.28
N GLN A 736 -2.66 17.53 24.55
CA GLN A 736 -2.43 16.62 23.43
C GLN A 736 -3.22 16.97 22.16
N LEU A 737 -4.06 18.01 22.15
CA LEU A 737 -4.86 18.36 20.97
C LEU A 737 -3.96 18.69 19.76
N LEU A 738 -4.09 17.92 18.70
CA LEU A 738 -3.33 18.02 17.44
C LEU A 738 -4.17 18.64 16.32
N LEU A 739 -5.45 18.28 16.23
CA LEU A 739 -6.37 18.71 15.19
C LEU A 739 -7.69 19.21 15.78
N LEU A 740 -8.08 20.42 15.39
CA LEU A 740 -9.36 21.02 15.72
C LEU A 740 -10.06 21.47 14.43
N ASP A 741 -11.15 20.79 14.06
CA ASP A 741 -11.97 21.14 12.91
C ASP A 741 -13.30 21.75 13.37
N ILE A 742 -13.42 23.07 13.18
CA ILE A 742 -14.60 23.86 13.53
C ILE A 742 -15.23 24.53 12.29
N SER A 743 -14.92 23.99 11.12
CA SER A 743 -15.41 24.52 9.85
C SER A 743 -16.94 24.46 9.71
N ASN A 744 -17.49 25.33 8.87
CA ASN A 744 -18.92 25.38 8.56
C ASN A 744 -19.81 25.46 9.82
N ASN A 745 -19.52 26.41 10.71
CA ASN A 745 -20.30 26.74 11.90
C ASN A 745 -20.77 28.20 11.83
N GLU A 746 -21.26 28.76 12.94
CA GLU A 746 -21.85 30.11 13.02
C GLU A 746 -20.95 31.09 13.80
N PHE A 747 -19.63 30.87 13.80
CA PHE A 747 -18.69 31.78 14.46
C PHE A 747 -18.67 33.16 13.79
N GLY A 748 -19.13 34.19 14.50
CA GLY A 748 -19.02 35.60 14.07
C GLY A 748 -17.73 36.27 14.53
N ASN A 749 -17.44 36.18 15.83
CA ASN A 749 -16.20 36.65 16.45
C ASN A 749 -15.61 35.51 17.29
N LEU A 750 -14.43 35.03 16.92
CA LEU A 750 -13.76 33.91 17.58
C LEU A 750 -12.46 34.40 18.18
N ASP A 751 -12.32 34.31 19.51
CA ASP A 751 -11.02 34.47 20.14
C ASP A 751 -10.18 33.24 19.80
N THR A 752 -9.29 33.38 18.81
CA THR A 752 -8.42 32.30 18.36
C THR A 752 -7.51 31.79 19.48
N ASN A 753 -7.21 32.57 20.53
CA ASN A 753 -6.39 32.11 21.65
C ASN A 753 -7.01 30.92 22.39
N LEU A 754 -8.35 30.84 22.41
CA LEU A 754 -9.09 29.71 22.99
C LEU A 754 -8.85 28.41 22.21
N CYS A 755 -8.60 28.47 20.89
CA CYS A 755 -8.32 27.29 20.08
C CYS A 755 -6.88 26.79 20.24
N MET A 756 -5.96 27.64 20.72
CA MET A 756 -4.51 27.47 20.54
C MET A 756 -3.87 26.64 21.66
N ALA A 757 -4.01 25.32 21.56
CA ALA A 757 -3.27 24.35 22.36
C ALA A 757 -1.77 24.35 22.01
N LYS A 758 -0.89 24.01 22.96
CA LYS A 758 0.57 23.96 22.73
C LYS A 758 0.99 22.94 21.68
N THR A 759 0.17 21.92 21.45
CA THR A 759 0.42 20.80 20.53
C THR A 759 -0.30 20.92 19.19
N LEU A 760 -1.16 21.93 19.03
CA LEU A 760 -2.02 22.05 17.86
C LEU A 760 -1.17 22.14 16.57
N LYS A 761 -1.54 21.33 15.58
CA LYS A 761 -0.91 21.28 14.26
C LYS A 761 -1.86 21.73 13.17
N HIS A 762 -3.15 21.43 13.30
CA HIS A 762 -4.17 21.71 12.30
C HIS A 762 -5.38 22.40 12.93
N LEU A 763 -5.70 23.60 12.44
CA LEU A 763 -6.89 24.35 12.81
C LEU A 763 -7.68 24.66 11.53
N ASP A 764 -8.86 24.07 11.41
CA ASP A 764 -9.71 24.31 10.25
C ASP A 764 -10.88 25.26 10.60
N LEU A 765 -10.84 26.44 9.98
CA LEU A 765 -11.80 27.51 10.15
C LEU A 765 -12.68 27.71 8.90
N THR A 766 -12.53 26.85 7.88
CA THR A 766 -13.19 27.01 6.57
C THR A 766 -14.71 27.15 6.69
N CYS A 767 -15.35 27.84 5.73
CA CYS A 767 -16.81 27.97 5.65
C CYS A 767 -17.50 28.60 6.88
N ASN A 768 -16.79 29.35 7.74
CA ASN A 768 -17.40 30.21 8.75
C ASN A 768 -17.61 31.62 8.17
N TYR A 769 -18.72 31.83 7.46
CA TYR A 769 -18.91 33.04 6.63
C TYR A 769 -19.01 34.37 7.39
N MET A 770 -19.38 34.31 8.66
CA MET A 770 -19.44 35.49 9.54
C MET A 770 -18.09 35.81 10.22
N LEU A 771 -17.13 34.88 10.15
CA LEU A 771 -15.89 34.94 10.90
C LEU A 771 -14.98 36.05 10.38
N GLN A 772 -14.75 37.05 11.22
CA GLN A 772 -13.77 38.10 10.96
C GLN A 772 -12.49 37.81 11.75
N VAL A 773 -11.63 36.96 11.20
CA VAL A 773 -10.33 36.63 11.79
C VAL A 773 -9.25 36.85 10.74
N ASP A 774 -8.28 37.71 11.06
CA ASP A 774 -7.05 37.82 10.28
C ASP A 774 -6.15 36.62 10.63
N THR A 775 -6.14 35.63 9.75
CA THR A 775 -5.37 34.39 9.94
C THR A 775 -3.88 34.64 10.07
N ASN A 776 -3.37 35.76 9.56
CA ASN A 776 -1.96 36.13 9.66
C ASN A 776 -1.54 36.46 11.10
N ASN A 777 -2.49 36.80 11.97
CA ASN A 777 -2.24 37.10 13.38
C ASN A 777 -2.27 35.87 14.30
N ILE A 778 -2.63 34.70 13.78
CA ILE A 778 -2.64 33.45 14.54
C ILE A 778 -1.20 32.96 14.71
N LYS A 779 -0.54 33.43 15.76
CA LYS A 779 0.83 33.02 16.09
C LYS A 779 0.83 31.73 16.93
N PRO A 780 1.65 30.73 16.58
CA PRO A 780 1.84 29.56 17.41
C PRO A 780 2.39 29.95 18.79
N LYS A 781 1.95 29.27 19.86
CA LYS A 781 2.41 29.54 21.23
C LYS A 781 3.91 29.26 21.44
N LYS A 782 4.53 28.44 20.58
CA LYS A 782 5.98 28.17 20.57
C LYS A 782 6.63 28.74 19.31
N GLN A 783 7.76 29.43 19.47
CA GLN A 783 8.63 29.76 18.34
C GLN A 783 9.07 28.47 17.63
N GLY A 784 8.91 28.42 16.30
CA GLY A 784 9.29 27.28 15.45
C GLY A 784 8.20 26.24 15.19
N GLN A 785 7.00 26.38 15.77
CA GLN A 785 5.87 25.48 15.49
C GLN A 785 5.02 26.02 14.33
N ALA A 786 4.96 25.33 13.20
CA ALA A 786 4.01 25.67 12.14
C ALA A 786 2.62 25.14 12.50
N ILE A 787 1.60 26.00 12.46
CA ILE A 787 0.19 25.61 12.56
C ILE A 787 -0.40 25.76 11.16
N SER A 788 -0.95 24.68 10.63
CA SER A 788 -1.75 24.71 9.41
C SER A 788 -3.12 25.28 9.78
N VAL A 789 -3.30 26.57 9.55
CA VAL A 789 -4.61 27.21 9.62
C VAL A 789 -5.21 27.19 8.22
N VAL A 790 -6.35 26.52 8.08
CA VAL A 790 -7.08 26.48 6.80
C VAL A 790 -8.28 27.43 6.93
N ASN A 791 -8.23 28.55 6.22
CA ASN A 791 -9.36 29.50 6.11
C ASN A 791 -9.62 29.83 4.64
N VAL A 792 -10.31 28.94 3.97
CA VAL A 792 -10.68 29.04 2.56
C VAL A 792 -11.99 29.81 2.46
N GLY A 793 -11.93 31.13 2.70
CA GLY A 793 -13.09 32.01 2.53
C GLY A 793 -13.28 32.45 1.07
N ASN A 794 -12.19 32.80 0.38
CA ASN A 794 -12.23 33.37 -0.98
C ASN A 794 -11.28 32.69 -2.00
N GLU A 795 -10.27 31.92 -1.57
CA GLU A 795 -9.18 31.45 -2.45
C GLU A 795 -9.57 30.30 -3.41
N CYS A 796 -10.75 29.70 -3.27
CA CYS A 796 -11.16 28.54 -4.07
C CYS A 796 -12.35 28.80 -5.00
N ASN A 797 -12.60 30.06 -5.34
CA ASN A 797 -13.72 30.46 -6.18
C ASN A 797 -13.21 30.97 -7.54
N TYR A 798 -13.13 30.11 -8.55
CA TYR A 798 -12.75 30.48 -9.91
C TYR A 798 -13.96 30.99 -10.70
N HIS A 799 -13.76 31.62 -11.86
CA HIS A 799 -14.88 32.11 -12.68
C HIS A 799 -15.83 30.99 -13.12
N THR A 800 -15.29 29.80 -13.42
CA THR A 800 -16.05 28.67 -13.99
C THR A 800 -16.32 27.53 -13.01
N PHE A 801 -15.62 27.44 -11.88
CA PHE A 801 -15.79 26.35 -10.91
C PHE A 801 -15.39 26.78 -9.49
N GLN A 802 -15.76 25.96 -8.50
CA GLN A 802 -15.40 26.09 -7.10
C GLN A 802 -14.60 24.86 -6.66
N VAL A 803 -13.65 25.02 -5.75
CA VAL A 803 -12.79 23.93 -5.28
C VAL A 803 -12.95 23.77 -3.77
N GLY A 804 -12.88 22.53 -3.31
CA GLY A 804 -12.77 22.16 -1.92
C GLY A 804 -11.81 21.00 -1.76
N PHE A 805 -11.23 20.87 -0.58
CA PHE A 805 -10.26 19.82 -0.31
C PHE A 805 -10.31 19.38 1.14
N SER A 806 -9.84 18.16 1.38
CA SER A 806 -9.68 17.59 2.72
C SER A 806 -8.41 16.75 2.75
N GLU A 807 -7.68 16.83 3.85
CA GLU A 807 -6.44 16.09 4.09
C GLU A 807 -6.42 15.53 5.51
N SER A 808 -6.00 14.28 5.66
CA SER A 808 -5.78 13.63 6.94
C SER A 808 -4.40 13.01 6.99
N ALA A 809 -3.61 13.33 8.01
CA ALA A 809 -2.27 12.77 8.23
C ALA A 809 -2.29 11.33 8.82
N GLY A 810 -3.48 10.82 9.16
CA GLY A 810 -3.69 9.53 9.82
C GLY A 810 -2.94 9.37 11.15
N GLN A 811 -2.89 8.14 11.66
CA GLN A 811 -2.25 7.82 12.96
C GLN A 811 -0.76 8.17 13.03
N ARG A 812 -0.05 8.19 11.90
CA ARG A 812 1.39 8.48 11.88
C ARG A 812 1.72 9.95 12.05
N ASN A 813 0.72 10.84 12.01
CA ASN A 813 0.91 12.29 12.10
C ASN A 813 1.96 12.83 11.11
N LYS A 814 2.05 12.21 9.92
CA LYS A 814 2.91 12.60 8.80
C LYS A 814 2.06 12.64 7.53
N LEU A 815 2.12 13.75 6.81
CA LEU A 815 1.46 13.94 5.50
C LEU A 815 2.28 13.25 4.41
N CYS A 816 1.99 11.96 4.20
CA CYS A 816 2.59 11.17 3.12
C CYS A 816 1.90 11.39 1.77
N ILE A 817 0.76 12.10 1.77
CA ILE A 817 0.01 12.49 0.60
C ILE A 817 -0.01 14.02 0.53
N ARG A 818 0.25 14.59 -0.64
CA ARG A 818 0.28 16.05 -0.86
C ARG A 818 -0.59 16.43 -2.04
N GLN A 819 -1.20 17.61 -1.97
CA GLN A 819 -2.04 18.15 -3.03
C GLN A 819 -1.35 19.28 -3.79
N ILE A 820 -1.49 19.28 -5.12
CA ILE A 820 -1.27 20.46 -5.96
C ILE A 820 -2.62 21.17 -6.08
N ARG A 821 -2.65 22.42 -5.63
CA ARG A 821 -3.79 23.32 -5.74
C ARG A 821 -3.38 24.52 -6.59
N SER A 822 -4.24 24.96 -7.48
CA SER A 822 -3.94 26.06 -8.41
C SER A 822 -3.67 27.35 -7.63
N ASN A 823 -2.42 27.82 -7.64
CA ASN A 823 -2.05 29.18 -7.22
C ASN A 823 -2.40 30.17 -8.33
N SER A 824 -2.40 31.48 -8.03
CA SER A 824 -2.60 32.56 -9.01
C SER A 824 -1.78 32.43 -10.31
N ASN A 825 -0.63 31.76 -10.25
CA ASN A 825 0.25 31.50 -11.40
C ASN A 825 -0.07 30.19 -12.16
N MET A 826 -0.76 29.23 -11.55
CA MET A 826 -0.97 27.87 -12.08
C MET A 826 -2.38 27.76 -12.68
N LYS A 827 -2.49 27.78 -14.01
CA LYS A 827 -3.73 27.78 -14.82
C LYS A 827 -4.68 26.60 -14.55
N ALA A 828 -5.47 26.64 -13.47
CA ALA A 828 -6.49 25.64 -13.12
C ALA A 828 -5.98 24.18 -13.09
N ILE A 829 -4.82 23.97 -12.45
CA ILE A 829 -4.19 22.64 -12.28
C ILE A 829 -4.40 22.13 -10.86
N PHE A 830 -4.79 20.87 -10.76
CA PHE A 830 -5.00 20.14 -9.52
C PHE A 830 -4.26 18.80 -9.57
N GLY A 831 -3.89 18.26 -8.42
CA GLY A 831 -3.26 16.95 -8.39
C GLY A 831 -3.07 16.40 -6.99
N ILE A 832 -2.86 15.09 -6.91
CA ILE A 832 -2.52 14.38 -5.67
C ILE A 832 -1.23 13.59 -5.91
N ILE A 833 -0.31 13.66 -4.95
CA ILE A 833 0.92 12.88 -4.89
C ILE A 833 0.84 11.99 -3.67
N ASP A 834 0.94 10.67 -3.86
CA ASP A 834 0.92 9.67 -2.80
C ASP A 834 2.31 9.02 -2.69
N GLY A 835 3.06 9.39 -1.65
CA GLY A 835 4.37 8.80 -1.32
C GLY A 835 4.27 7.50 -0.51
N GLY A 836 3.07 6.94 -0.36
CA GLY A 836 2.77 5.77 0.46
C GLY A 836 3.04 6.04 1.93
N ASN A 837 4.17 5.54 2.43
CA ASN A 837 4.57 5.64 3.82
C ASN A 837 5.68 6.67 4.08
N ASN A 838 6.15 7.37 3.04
CA ASN A 838 7.27 8.30 3.13
C ASN A 838 6.83 9.72 2.74
N ASP A 839 6.99 10.66 3.67
CA ASP A 839 6.60 12.08 3.49
C ASP A 839 7.63 12.91 2.70
N GLN A 840 8.90 12.47 2.66
CA GLN A 840 9.98 13.15 1.95
C GLN A 840 9.86 12.99 0.44
N ILE A 841 9.60 11.77 -0.06
CA ILE A 841 9.42 11.53 -1.50
C ILE A 841 8.23 12.33 -2.04
N ALA A 842 7.10 12.36 -1.31
CA ALA A 842 5.94 13.16 -1.69
C ALA A 842 6.28 14.67 -1.75
N ALA A 843 7.11 15.16 -0.82
CA ALA A 843 7.56 16.56 -0.79
C ALA A 843 8.48 16.93 -1.96
N ILE A 844 9.40 16.05 -2.33
CA ILE A 844 10.32 16.28 -3.45
C ILE A 844 9.55 16.24 -4.78
N VAL A 845 8.66 15.25 -4.96
CA VAL A 845 7.86 15.13 -6.18
C VAL A 845 7.00 16.38 -6.40
N ILE A 846 6.29 16.87 -5.37
CA ILE A 846 5.48 18.09 -5.51
C ILE A 846 6.34 19.33 -5.82
N GLU A 847 7.53 19.45 -5.23
CA GLU A 847 8.47 20.54 -5.53
C GLU A 847 8.90 20.50 -7.00
N LYS A 848 9.31 19.34 -7.52
CA LYS A 848 9.75 19.19 -8.92
C LYS A 848 8.61 19.43 -9.91
N LEU A 849 7.40 18.94 -9.60
CA LEU A 849 6.20 19.18 -10.41
C LEU A 849 5.85 20.67 -10.47
N ASN A 850 5.81 21.36 -9.32
CA ASN A 850 5.52 22.80 -9.29
C ASN A 850 6.58 23.62 -10.04
N ASN A 851 7.86 23.29 -9.88
CA ASN A 851 8.96 23.96 -10.58
C ASN A 851 8.87 23.79 -12.11
N PHE A 852 8.43 22.62 -12.60
CA PHE A 852 8.23 22.39 -14.02
C PHE A 852 7.01 23.15 -14.55
N LEU A 853 5.86 22.99 -13.89
CA LEU A 853 4.59 23.58 -14.31
C LEU A 853 4.62 25.12 -14.32
N GLN A 854 5.32 25.75 -13.38
CA GLN A 854 5.48 27.22 -13.35
C GLN A 854 6.31 27.77 -14.53
N LYS A 855 7.23 26.97 -15.08
CA LYS A 855 8.09 27.39 -16.21
C LYS A 855 7.41 27.22 -17.57
N GLN A 856 6.34 26.43 -17.65
CA GLN A 856 5.67 26.13 -18.92
C GLN A 856 4.64 27.21 -19.28
N PRO A 857 4.79 27.92 -20.41
CA PRO A 857 3.86 28.97 -20.80
C PRO A 857 2.52 28.41 -21.26
N LEU A 858 2.50 27.27 -21.94
CA LEU A 858 1.32 26.53 -22.36
C LEU A 858 1.39 25.13 -21.78
N ILE A 859 0.29 24.64 -21.21
CA ILE A 859 0.24 23.33 -20.56
C ILE A 859 -0.78 22.50 -21.33
N ASN A 860 -0.33 21.56 -22.13
CA ASN A 860 -1.17 20.60 -22.85
C ASN A 860 -1.04 19.20 -22.22
N GLU A 861 -1.69 18.20 -22.82
CA GLU A 861 -1.62 16.79 -22.38
C GLU A 861 -0.16 16.31 -22.28
N HIS A 862 0.63 16.55 -23.33
CA HIS A 862 2.06 16.22 -23.37
C HIS A 862 2.85 16.95 -22.26
N SER A 863 2.50 18.17 -21.90
CA SER A 863 3.14 18.92 -20.81
C SER A 863 2.91 18.27 -19.45
N LEU A 864 1.72 17.68 -19.21
CA LEU A 864 1.42 16.96 -17.96
C LEU A 864 2.21 15.64 -17.88
N LYS A 865 2.28 14.90 -18.98
CA LYS A 865 3.15 13.71 -19.12
C LYS A 865 4.61 14.07 -18.81
N MET A 866 5.12 15.10 -19.49
CA MET A 866 6.49 15.56 -19.32
C MET A 866 6.77 16.08 -17.90
N ALA A 867 5.78 16.65 -17.20
CA ALA A 867 5.93 17.01 -15.80
C ALA A 867 6.19 15.78 -14.92
N LEU A 868 5.49 14.67 -15.15
CA LEU A 868 5.68 13.41 -14.41
C LEU A 868 7.05 12.78 -14.71
N ILE A 869 7.46 12.75 -15.98
CA ILE A 869 8.80 12.29 -16.39
C ILE A 869 9.89 13.17 -15.77
N TYR A 870 9.75 14.49 -15.85
CA TYR A 870 10.67 15.44 -15.23
C TYR A 870 10.79 15.21 -13.72
N ALA A 871 9.67 14.98 -13.04
CA ALA A 871 9.67 14.67 -11.61
C ALA A 871 10.44 13.38 -11.32
N HIS A 872 10.23 12.31 -12.09
CA HIS A 872 10.97 11.04 -11.96
C HIS A 872 12.48 11.22 -12.13
N GLU A 873 12.89 11.97 -13.16
CA GLU A 873 14.28 12.28 -13.48
C GLU A 873 15.03 13.09 -12.40
N HIS A 874 14.30 13.93 -11.66
CA HIS A 874 14.88 14.88 -10.70
C HIS A 874 14.74 14.44 -9.23
N LEU A 875 14.43 13.17 -8.98
CA LEU A 875 14.37 12.60 -7.62
C LEU A 875 15.75 12.37 -7.00
N GLY A 876 16.80 12.30 -7.83
CA GLY A 876 18.16 12.00 -7.40
C GLY A 876 18.28 10.63 -6.71
N GLN A 877 19.23 10.52 -5.78
CA GLN A 877 19.51 9.27 -5.05
C GLN A 877 18.28 8.74 -4.27
N ILE A 878 17.39 9.61 -3.80
CA ILE A 878 16.18 9.21 -3.07
C ILE A 878 15.24 8.40 -3.99
N GLY A 879 15.13 8.80 -5.25
CA GLY A 879 14.33 8.12 -6.27
C GLY A 879 14.88 6.76 -6.71
N GLU A 880 16.11 6.40 -6.30
CA GLU A 880 16.61 5.06 -6.53
C GLU A 880 15.75 4.07 -5.77
N ARG A 881 15.57 4.26 -4.46
CA ARG A 881 14.91 3.29 -3.56
C ARG A 881 13.47 3.62 -3.18
N LEU A 882 13.05 4.87 -3.32
CA LEU A 882 11.70 5.32 -3.00
C LEU A 882 10.95 5.71 -4.25
N GLY A 883 9.63 5.65 -4.18
CA GLY A 883 8.75 6.07 -5.27
C GLY A 883 7.44 6.64 -4.78
N ALA A 884 6.67 7.20 -5.71
CA ALA A 884 5.39 7.83 -5.45
C ALA A 884 4.43 7.64 -6.63
N ALA A 885 3.12 7.62 -6.32
CA ALA A 885 2.08 7.77 -7.33
C ALA A 885 1.70 9.26 -7.45
N ALA A 886 1.31 9.69 -8.64
CA ALA A 886 0.88 11.07 -8.88
C ALA A 886 -0.26 11.12 -9.90
N MET A 887 -1.20 12.03 -9.70
CA MET A 887 -2.20 12.40 -10.70
C MET A 887 -2.21 13.91 -10.86
N LEU A 888 -2.14 14.37 -12.10
CA LEU A 888 -2.31 15.76 -12.49
C LEU A 888 -3.56 15.90 -13.33
N LEU A 889 -4.31 16.97 -13.11
CA LEU A 889 -5.54 17.29 -13.80
C LEU A 889 -5.56 18.78 -14.10
N LYS A 890 -5.83 19.15 -15.36
CA LYS A 890 -5.99 20.53 -15.80
C LYS A 890 -7.37 20.73 -16.38
N ILE A 891 -8.04 21.80 -15.95
CA ILE A 891 -9.33 22.22 -16.49
C ILE A 891 -9.11 23.37 -17.46
N GLU A 892 -9.42 23.15 -18.74
CA GLU A 892 -9.57 24.19 -19.75
C GLU A 892 -11.07 24.38 -20.07
N GLN A 893 -11.46 25.54 -20.59
CA GLN A 893 -12.87 25.97 -20.68
C GLN A 893 -13.87 24.88 -21.10
N ASN A 894 -13.51 24.03 -22.07
CA ASN A 894 -14.36 22.94 -22.57
C ASN A 894 -13.73 21.54 -22.47
N GLN A 895 -12.57 21.38 -21.81
CA GLN A 895 -11.82 20.12 -21.79
C GLN A 895 -11.12 19.87 -20.45
N LEU A 896 -11.04 18.61 -20.09
CA LEU A 896 -10.35 18.10 -18.92
C LEU A 896 -9.17 17.25 -19.38
N LEU A 897 -7.95 17.69 -19.08
CA LEU A 897 -6.73 16.93 -19.36
C LEU A 897 -6.28 16.27 -18.07
N HIS A 898 -5.92 14.99 -18.11
CA HIS A 898 -5.29 14.36 -16.95
C HIS A 898 -4.12 13.46 -17.35
N ALA A 899 -3.15 13.33 -16.44
CA ALA A 899 -2.05 12.39 -16.54
C ALA A 899 -1.83 11.73 -15.16
N THR A 900 -1.71 10.41 -15.10
CA THR A 900 -1.51 9.68 -13.86
C THR A 900 -0.44 8.60 -13.96
N VAL A 901 0.35 8.46 -12.90
CA VAL A 901 1.35 7.39 -12.69
C VAL A 901 1.04 6.73 -11.34
N GLY A 902 0.90 5.41 -11.32
CA GLY A 902 0.48 4.66 -10.13
C GLY A 902 -1.03 4.68 -9.84
N GLY A 903 -1.46 4.25 -8.65
CA GLY A 903 -2.85 3.88 -8.37
C GLY A 903 -3.80 5.00 -7.88
N ILE A 904 -3.58 6.26 -8.27
CA ILE A 904 -4.48 7.38 -7.93
C ILE A 904 -5.62 7.45 -8.96
N ARG A 905 -6.84 7.77 -8.51
CA ARG A 905 -8.01 7.85 -9.39
C ARG A 905 -8.79 9.14 -9.14
N ALA A 906 -9.57 9.54 -10.12
CA ALA A 906 -10.60 10.56 -10.01
C ALA A 906 -11.94 10.04 -10.55
N VAL A 907 -13.03 10.75 -10.25
CA VAL A 907 -14.35 10.50 -10.84
C VAL A 907 -14.93 11.83 -11.34
N LEU A 908 -15.44 11.84 -12.56
CA LEU A 908 -16.25 12.92 -13.13
C LEU A 908 -17.72 12.54 -13.00
N CYS A 909 -18.53 13.40 -12.38
CA CYS A 909 -19.98 13.25 -12.34
C CYS A 909 -20.61 13.87 -13.58
N ARG A 910 -21.23 13.04 -14.43
CA ARG A 910 -21.96 13.46 -15.62
C ARG A 910 -23.43 13.03 -15.50
N SER A 911 -24.33 14.01 -15.35
CA SER A 911 -25.77 13.77 -15.14
C SER A 911 -26.10 12.78 -14.00
N GLY A 912 -25.31 12.79 -12.92
CA GLY A 912 -25.46 11.87 -11.79
C GLY A 912 -24.80 10.50 -11.95
N ASN A 913 -24.17 10.20 -13.09
CA ASN A 913 -23.40 8.97 -13.28
C ASN A 913 -21.91 9.22 -13.04
N ALA A 914 -21.26 8.27 -12.39
CA ALA A 914 -19.82 8.29 -12.16
C ALA A 914 -19.03 7.82 -13.39
N LEU A 915 -18.17 8.68 -13.93
CA LEU A 915 -17.15 8.32 -14.92
C LEU A 915 -15.77 8.27 -14.24
N GLN A 916 -15.20 7.08 -14.09
CA GLN A 916 -13.91 6.89 -13.42
C GLN A 916 -12.73 7.29 -14.31
N LEU A 917 -11.74 7.97 -13.75
CA LEU A 917 -10.51 8.42 -14.41
C LEU A 917 -9.28 7.85 -13.69
N PRO A 918 -8.46 7.01 -14.32
CA PRO A 918 -8.64 6.43 -15.65
C PRO A 918 -9.80 5.42 -15.69
N ASN A 919 -10.33 5.18 -16.89
CA ASN A 919 -11.49 4.30 -17.12
C ASN A 919 -11.25 2.84 -16.72
N GLN A 920 -9.99 2.40 -16.66
CA GLN A 920 -9.61 1.05 -16.24
C GLN A 920 -9.03 1.07 -14.82
N GLU A 921 -9.29 0.01 -14.06
CA GLU A 921 -8.60 -0.19 -12.80
C GLU A 921 -7.12 -0.44 -13.06
N ILE A 922 -6.25 0.36 -12.44
CA ILE A 922 -4.81 0.17 -12.46
C ILE A 922 -4.47 -1.01 -11.53
N ILE A 923 -4.73 -2.21 -12.01
CA ILE A 923 -4.25 -3.49 -11.49
C ILE A 923 -3.11 -3.94 -12.42
N ILE A 924 -2.18 -4.77 -11.93
CA ILE A 924 -1.16 -5.39 -12.78
C ILE A 924 -1.87 -6.16 -13.88
N THR A 925 -1.87 -5.61 -15.09
CA THR A 925 -2.47 -6.23 -16.27
C THR A 925 -1.64 -7.44 -16.70
N PRO A 926 -2.19 -8.36 -17.52
CA PRO A 926 -1.40 -9.41 -18.15
C PRO A 926 -0.20 -8.85 -18.94
N GLU A 927 -0.36 -7.69 -19.59
CA GLU A 927 0.72 -6.98 -20.29
C GLU A 927 1.80 -6.47 -19.33
N ASP A 928 1.39 -5.86 -18.20
CA ASP A 928 2.34 -5.48 -17.15
C ASP A 928 3.08 -6.70 -16.62
N TYR A 929 2.39 -7.84 -16.44
CA TYR A 929 3.02 -9.07 -15.98
C TYR A 929 4.10 -9.56 -16.94
N ILE A 930 3.84 -9.53 -18.25
CA ILE A 930 4.84 -9.86 -19.26
C ILE A 930 6.04 -8.91 -19.13
N GLN A 931 5.80 -7.60 -18.99
CA GLN A 931 6.87 -6.62 -18.79
C GLN A 931 7.68 -6.91 -17.51
N LEU A 932 7.01 -7.20 -16.40
CA LEU A 932 7.64 -7.57 -15.13
C LEU A 932 8.54 -8.80 -15.31
N ARG A 933 8.07 -9.82 -16.03
CA ARG A 933 8.87 -11.03 -16.34
C ARG A 933 10.04 -10.73 -17.26
N THR A 934 9.90 -9.86 -18.26
CA THR A 934 11.03 -9.42 -19.09
C THR A 934 12.09 -8.66 -18.28
N GLY A 935 11.66 -7.93 -17.24
CA GLY A 935 12.54 -7.25 -16.29
C GLY A 935 13.06 -8.14 -15.16
N ASN A 936 12.86 -9.45 -15.20
CA ASN A 936 13.15 -10.41 -14.12
C ASN A 936 12.58 -9.95 -12.75
N ALA A 937 11.37 -9.44 -12.72
CA ALA A 937 10.66 -9.13 -11.49
C ALA A 937 9.67 -10.22 -11.09
N THR A 938 9.53 -10.39 -9.78
CA THR A 938 8.62 -11.33 -9.13
C THR A 938 7.44 -10.60 -8.51
N LEU A 939 6.36 -11.32 -8.24
CA LEU A 939 5.23 -10.81 -7.47
C LEU A 939 5.03 -11.67 -6.23
N ASN A 940 4.96 -11.06 -5.05
CA ASN A 940 4.70 -11.77 -3.82
C ASN A 940 3.20 -12.09 -3.63
N GLN A 941 2.83 -12.65 -2.48
CA GLN A 941 1.45 -12.99 -2.10
C GLN A 941 0.49 -11.79 -2.03
N ASP A 942 1.03 -10.59 -1.82
CA ASP A 942 0.29 -9.34 -1.76
C ASP A 942 0.28 -8.58 -3.11
N ASN A 943 0.72 -9.24 -4.19
CA ASN A 943 0.90 -8.63 -5.52
C ASN A 943 1.90 -7.45 -5.54
N LEU A 944 2.88 -7.43 -4.64
CA LEU A 944 4.00 -6.49 -4.65
C LEU A 944 5.14 -6.97 -5.57
N ILE A 945 5.55 -6.09 -6.49
CA ILE A 945 6.70 -6.25 -7.39
C ILE A 945 7.98 -6.27 -6.57
N ASN A 946 8.69 -7.41 -6.60
CA ASN A 946 9.87 -7.70 -5.78
C ASN A 946 9.66 -7.40 -4.28
N GLY A 947 8.42 -7.51 -3.79
CA GLY A 947 8.04 -7.21 -2.41
C GLY A 947 8.00 -5.72 -2.04
N ILE A 948 8.11 -4.80 -3.00
CA ILE A 948 8.31 -3.36 -2.74
C ILE A 948 7.20 -2.50 -3.34
N CYS A 949 6.95 -2.62 -4.65
CA CYS A 949 6.05 -1.71 -5.37
C CYS A 949 4.72 -2.39 -5.74
N LEU A 950 3.59 -1.68 -5.57
CA LEU A 950 2.25 -2.20 -5.85
C LEU A 950 1.80 -2.05 -7.31
N SER A 951 2.58 -1.40 -8.16
CA SER A 951 2.20 -1.02 -9.53
C SER A 951 3.43 -1.03 -10.43
N ALA A 952 3.29 -1.54 -11.66
CA ALA A 952 4.35 -1.47 -12.67
C ALA A 952 4.60 -0.02 -13.13
N SER A 953 3.61 0.86 -12.94
CA SER A 953 3.70 2.31 -13.13
C SER A 953 3.95 3.02 -11.79
N SER A 954 5.11 3.68 -11.63
CA SER A 954 5.43 4.51 -10.46
C SER A 954 6.51 5.55 -10.80
N LEU A 955 6.49 6.70 -10.11
CA LEU A 955 7.65 7.61 -10.06
C LEU A 955 8.69 7.01 -9.10
N GLY A 956 9.99 7.22 -9.34
CA GLY A 956 11.08 6.64 -8.55
C GLY A 956 11.27 5.14 -8.77
N PHE A 957 11.80 4.46 -7.76
CA PHE A 957 12.21 3.05 -7.79
C PHE A 957 13.14 2.71 -8.98
N SER A 958 14.10 3.57 -9.32
CA SER A 958 14.95 3.34 -10.51
C SER A 958 15.78 2.04 -10.43
N PHE A 959 16.06 1.49 -9.24
CA PHE A 959 16.71 0.18 -9.11
C PHE A 959 15.85 -0.99 -9.63
N LEU A 960 14.52 -0.82 -9.74
CA LEU A 960 13.59 -1.79 -10.29
C LEU A 960 13.47 -1.74 -11.82
N TYR A 961 14.21 -0.86 -12.51
CA TYR A 961 14.22 -0.86 -13.97
C TYR A 961 14.67 -2.23 -14.52
N PRO A 962 14.02 -2.75 -15.58
CA PRO A 962 12.92 -2.18 -16.37
C PRO A 962 11.50 -2.60 -15.91
N ALA A 963 11.38 -3.23 -14.74
CA ALA A 963 10.11 -3.75 -14.24
C ALA A 963 9.15 -2.65 -13.76
N VAL A 964 9.67 -1.59 -13.15
CA VAL A 964 8.89 -0.41 -12.77
C VAL A 964 9.33 0.78 -13.61
N LEU A 965 8.38 1.39 -14.31
CA LEU A 965 8.62 2.55 -15.18
C LEU A 965 7.62 3.66 -14.85
N PRO A 966 7.95 4.94 -15.07
CA PRO A 966 7.02 6.06 -14.87
C PRO A 966 6.01 6.19 -16.02
N LYS A 967 5.48 5.08 -16.54
CA LYS A 967 4.48 5.05 -17.61
C LYS A 967 3.21 5.77 -17.15
N SER A 968 2.89 6.90 -17.76
CA SER A 968 1.70 7.67 -17.42
C SER A 968 0.51 7.30 -18.29
N TYR A 969 -0.66 7.12 -17.67
CA TYR A 969 -1.93 7.08 -18.37
C TYR A 969 -2.46 8.50 -18.54
N GLN A 970 -2.76 8.89 -19.78
CA GLN A 970 -3.24 10.21 -20.15
C GLN A 970 -4.53 10.10 -20.96
N ASP A 971 -5.44 11.04 -20.73
CA ASP A 971 -6.68 11.14 -21.50
C ASP A 971 -7.16 12.61 -21.52
N THR A 972 -7.94 12.94 -22.55
CA THR A 972 -8.55 14.25 -22.75
C THR A 972 -10.06 14.09 -22.85
N ILE A 973 -10.78 14.60 -21.86
CA ILE A 973 -12.24 14.49 -21.78
C ILE A 973 -12.88 15.82 -22.12
N LYS A 974 -13.75 15.82 -23.14
CA LYS A 974 -14.56 16.99 -23.47
C LYS A 974 -15.61 17.21 -22.37
N LEU A 975 -15.57 18.38 -21.75
CA LEU A 975 -16.57 18.81 -20.77
C LEU A 975 -17.85 19.26 -21.48
N THR A 976 -18.98 18.96 -20.86
CA THR A 976 -20.34 19.22 -21.34
C THR A 976 -21.14 19.90 -20.24
N GLU A 977 -22.28 20.51 -20.59
CA GLU A 977 -23.18 21.12 -19.59
C GLU A 977 -23.76 20.10 -18.59
N ALA A 978 -23.68 18.81 -18.91
CA ALA A 978 -24.07 17.70 -18.06
C ALA A 978 -23.06 17.39 -16.94
N ASP A 979 -21.85 17.95 -16.99
CA ASP A 979 -20.80 17.72 -16.00
C ASP A 979 -21.00 18.59 -14.76
N GLU A 980 -21.11 17.94 -13.59
CA GLU A 980 -21.47 18.60 -12.33
C GLU A 980 -20.24 18.90 -11.47
N PHE A 981 -19.38 17.89 -11.26
CA PHE A 981 -18.17 18.00 -10.45
C PHE A 981 -17.17 16.88 -10.74
N ILE A 982 -15.93 17.06 -10.29
CA ILE A 982 -14.84 16.09 -10.30
C ILE A 982 -14.37 15.85 -8.87
N VAL A 983 -14.10 14.60 -8.51
CA VAL A 983 -13.43 14.24 -7.24
C VAL A 983 -12.13 13.50 -7.54
N ILE A 984 -11.01 14.02 -7.04
CA ILE A 984 -9.71 13.34 -7.04
C ILE A 984 -9.49 12.78 -5.63
N GLY A 985 -9.15 11.49 -5.53
CA GLY A 985 -8.96 10.82 -4.24
C GLY A 985 -7.67 10.01 -4.20
N SER A 986 -7.06 9.90 -3.03
CA SER A 986 -5.89 9.02 -2.84
C SER A 986 -6.23 7.55 -3.11
N ARG A 987 -5.20 6.72 -3.33
CA ARG A 987 -5.40 5.27 -3.55
C ARG A 987 -6.21 4.61 -2.44
N ALA A 988 -5.94 4.98 -1.19
CA ALA A 988 -6.61 4.39 -0.05
C ALA A 988 -8.11 4.74 0.00
N PHE A 989 -8.49 5.96 -0.40
CA PHE A 989 -9.88 6.39 -0.46
C PHE A 989 -10.73 5.45 -1.33
N TRP A 990 -10.25 5.13 -2.53
CA TRP A 990 -10.97 4.26 -3.48
C TRP A 990 -11.09 2.79 -3.06
N LYS A 991 -10.42 2.35 -1.99
CA LYS A 991 -10.59 0.99 -1.43
C LYS A 991 -11.86 0.85 -0.58
N TYR A 992 -12.41 1.96 -0.08
CA TYR A 992 -13.52 1.96 0.89
C TYR A 992 -14.83 2.50 0.32
N ILE A 993 -14.79 3.26 -0.78
CA ILE A 993 -15.97 3.85 -1.40
C ILE A 993 -15.89 3.74 -2.92
N SER A 994 -16.98 3.30 -3.55
CA SER A 994 -17.05 3.18 -5.01
C SER A 994 -17.27 4.54 -5.69
N PRO A 995 -16.87 4.71 -6.97
CA PRO A 995 -17.10 5.95 -7.71
C PRO A 995 -18.57 6.43 -7.72
N GLN A 996 -19.52 5.50 -7.84
CA GLN A 996 -20.95 5.85 -7.82
C GLN A 996 -21.41 6.27 -6.42
N GLU A 997 -20.96 5.58 -5.36
CA GLU A 997 -21.27 6.01 -3.99
C GLU A 997 -20.70 7.40 -3.70
N VAL A 998 -19.51 7.76 -4.22
CA VAL A 998 -18.99 9.13 -4.10
C VAL A 998 -19.97 10.12 -4.71
N VAL A 999 -20.42 9.89 -5.95
CA VAL A 999 -21.40 10.75 -6.63
C VAL A 999 -22.68 10.88 -5.82
N ASP A 1000 -23.28 9.75 -5.42
CA ASP A 1000 -24.54 9.72 -4.68
C ASP A 1000 -24.44 10.47 -3.34
N ASN A 1001 -23.27 10.45 -2.70
CA ASN A 1001 -23.05 11.08 -1.40
C ASN A 1001 -22.87 12.60 -1.44
N ILE A 1002 -22.30 13.16 -2.51
CA ILE A 1002 -21.98 14.60 -2.58
C ILE A 1002 -22.76 15.37 -3.63
N ARG A 1003 -23.59 14.70 -4.45
CA ARG A 1003 -24.38 15.38 -5.49
C ARG A 1003 -25.27 16.48 -4.93
N THR A 1004 -25.89 16.27 -3.77
CA THR A 1004 -26.74 17.27 -3.09
C THR A 1004 -25.96 18.30 -2.29
N THR A 1005 -24.66 18.10 -2.05
CA THR A 1005 -23.82 19.02 -1.27
C THR A 1005 -23.14 20.03 -2.20
N TYR A 1006 -23.70 21.23 -2.31
CA TYR A 1006 -23.23 22.22 -3.31
C TYR A 1006 -21.87 22.83 -2.96
N ASN A 1007 -21.54 22.98 -1.68
CA ASN A 1007 -20.24 23.49 -1.28
C ASN A 1007 -19.17 22.37 -1.41
N PRO A 1008 -18.16 22.54 -2.29
CA PRO A 1008 -17.15 21.51 -2.52
C PRO A 1008 -16.25 21.25 -1.30
N GLN A 1009 -16.05 22.23 -0.41
CA GLN A 1009 -15.26 22.06 0.81
C GLN A 1009 -15.96 21.12 1.80
N ILE A 1010 -17.27 21.32 1.98
CA ILE A 1010 -18.11 20.46 2.81
C ILE A 1010 -18.20 19.06 2.19
N ALA A 1011 -18.33 18.98 0.86
CA ALA A 1011 -18.32 17.71 0.14
C ALA A 1011 -17.02 16.92 0.36
N ALA A 1012 -15.85 17.57 0.30
CA ALA A 1012 -14.56 16.91 0.54
C ALA A 1012 -14.46 16.36 1.97
N LYS A 1013 -14.89 17.13 2.98
CA LYS A 1013 -14.92 16.69 4.39
C LYS A 1013 -15.89 15.54 4.62
N LYS A 1014 -17.09 15.62 4.04
CA LYS A 1014 -18.09 14.55 4.09
C LYS A 1014 -17.53 13.23 3.59
N LEU A 1015 -16.81 13.25 2.47
CA LEU A 1015 -16.17 12.05 1.93
C LEU A 1015 -15.07 11.50 2.84
N GLN A 1016 -14.28 12.37 3.48
CA GLN A 1016 -13.28 11.95 4.47
C GLN A 1016 -13.93 11.27 5.68
N ASP A 1017 -14.98 11.86 6.24
CA ASP A 1017 -15.72 11.31 7.38
C ASP A 1017 -16.31 9.94 7.06
N ILE A 1018 -16.89 9.77 5.86
CA ILE A 1018 -17.43 8.47 5.43
C ILE A 1018 -16.34 7.39 5.42
N VAL A 1019 -15.15 7.69 4.86
CA VAL A 1019 -14.04 6.71 4.82
C VAL A 1019 -13.48 6.41 6.21
N GLN A 1020 -13.43 7.40 7.10
CA GLN A 1020 -13.02 7.21 8.50
C GLN A 1020 -14.05 6.41 9.32
N ALA A 1021 -15.34 6.58 9.02
CA ALA A 1021 -16.43 5.79 9.58
C ALA A 1021 -16.34 4.30 9.14
N PHE A 1022 -15.79 4.03 7.97
CA PHE A 1022 -15.47 2.67 7.47
C PHE A 1022 -14.10 2.14 7.94
N GLU A 1023 -13.63 2.62 9.10
CA GLU A 1023 -12.46 2.11 9.83
C GLU A 1023 -11.09 2.45 9.23
N TYR A 1024 -11.01 3.30 8.20
CA TYR A 1024 -9.72 3.75 7.69
C TYR A 1024 -9.11 4.87 8.55
N VAL A 1025 -7.91 4.62 9.08
CA VAL A 1025 -7.20 5.54 9.99
C VAL A 1025 -5.86 6.06 9.40
N GLY A 1026 -5.61 5.78 8.12
CA GLY A 1026 -4.39 6.18 7.41
C GLY A 1026 -4.48 7.58 6.80
N ASN A 1027 -3.51 7.90 5.92
CA ASN A 1027 -3.55 9.18 5.18
C ASN A 1027 -4.67 9.16 4.13
N VAL A 1028 -5.51 10.20 4.12
CA VAL A 1028 -6.55 10.43 3.10
C VAL A 1028 -6.36 11.82 2.53
N SER A 1029 -6.52 11.96 1.22
CA SER A 1029 -6.50 13.26 0.56
C SER A 1029 -7.58 13.26 -0.52
N ILE A 1030 -8.42 14.30 -0.51
CA ILE A 1030 -9.58 14.44 -1.41
C ILE A 1030 -9.61 15.87 -1.93
N ILE A 1031 -9.80 16.03 -3.23
CA ILE A 1031 -10.06 17.31 -3.90
C ILE A 1031 -11.40 17.20 -4.62
N VAL A 1032 -12.32 18.14 -4.38
CA VAL A 1032 -13.61 18.24 -5.05
C VAL A 1032 -13.64 19.53 -5.85
N ILE A 1033 -13.94 19.44 -7.15
CA ILE A 1033 -14.04 20.58 -8.06
C ILE A 1033 -15.45 20.60 -8.64
N ARG A 1034 -16.25 21.62 -8.32
CA ARG A 1034 -17.66 21.73 -8.76
C ARG A 1034 -17.83 22.84 -9.79
N PHE A 1035 -18.42 22.54 -10.93
CA PHE A 1035 -18.60 23.52 -12.02
C PHE A 1035 -19.75 24.50 -11.74
N LYS A 1036 -19.57 25.79 -12.09
CA LYS A 1036 -20.62 26.81 -12.03
C LYS A 1036 -21.44 26.78 -13.32
N ARG A 1037 -22.77 26.82 -13.23
CA ARG A 1037 -23.65 26.94 -14.40
C ARG A 1037 -23.59 28.37 -14.96
N CYS A 1038 -23.15 28.57 -16.21
CA CYS A 1038 -23.23 29.85 -16.91
C CYS A 1038 -24.68 30.16 -17.34
N GLN A 1039 -25.15 31.38 -17.06
CA GLN A 1039 -26.36 31.94 -17.70
C GLN A 1039 -25.96 32.65 -19.01
N ASN A 1040 -26.82 32.57 -20.03
CA ASN A 1040 -26.57 32.94 -21.43
C ASN A 1040 -25.99 34.35 -21.69
N PRO A 1041 -25.24 34.53 -22.79
CA PRO A 1041 -24.63 35.80 -23.22
C PRO A 1041 -25.56 36.70 -24.06
N ASP A 1042 -26.86 36.77 -23.76
CA ASP A 1042 -27.81 37.65 -24.47
C ASP A 1042 -28.19 38.90 -23.63
N GLY A 1043 -27.31 39.89 -23.64
CA GLY A 1043 -27.62 41.30 -23.90
C GLY A 1043 -28.58 42.14 -23.03
N SER A 1044 -29.29 41.62 -22.03
CA SER A 1044 -30.17 42.46 -21.19
C SER A 1044 -29.48 42.88 -19.89
N SER A 1045 -28.79 44.02 -19.96
CA SER A 1045 -28.16 44.71 -18.85
C SER A 1045 -29.20 45.29 -17.88
N THR A 1046 -29.50 44.60 -16.78
CA THR A 1046 -29.90 45.27 -15.54
C THR A 1046 -28.69 45.22 -14.61
N MET A 1047 -28.13 46.41 -14.33
CA MET A 1047 -27.11 46.58 -13.32
C MET A 1047 -27.65 46.06 -11.98
N ILE A 1048 -27.31 44.83 -11.62
CA ILE A 1048 -27.18 44.49 -10.21
C ILE A 1048 -25.71 44.72 -9.91
N THR A 1049 -25.42 45.92 -9.42
CA THR A 1049 -24.30 46.13 -8.50
C THR A 1049 -24.49 45.16 -7.34
N SER A 1050 -24.10 43.90 -7.49
CA SER A 1050 -24.09 42.97 -6.36
C SER A 1050 -22.79 43.22 -5.62
N THR A 1051 -22.78 44.25 -4.79
CA THR A 1051 -22.45 44.01 -3.39
C THR A 1051 -23.18 42.73 -3.03
N TYR A 1052 -22.51 41.57 -3.04
CA TYR A 1052 -23.11 40.35 -2.52
C TYR A 1052 -23.49 40.70 -1.09
N PRO A 1053 -24.79 40.85 -0.74
CA PRO A 1053 -25.11 40.94 0.65
C PRO A 1053 -24.69 39.58 1.19
N LYS A 1054 -24.00 39.57 2.33
CA LYS A 1054 -23.59 38.39 3.08
C LYS A 1054 -24.72 37.36 3.33
N ASN A 1055 -25.95 37.64 2.89
CA ASN A 1055 -27.17 36.83 3.00
C ASN A 1055 -27.42 35.81 1.88
N GLY A 1056 -26.71 35.86 0.73
CA GLY A 1056 -26.96 34.91 -0.38
C GLY A 1056 -26.59 33.46 -0.09
N ILE A 1057 -25.56 33.25 0.74
CA ILE A 1057 -25.10 31.92 1.18
C ILE A 1057 -26.00 31.40 2.31
N ASN A 1058 -26.49 32.28 3.20
CA ASN A 1058 -27.52 31.94 4.17
C ASN A 1058 -28.83 31.53 3.47
N LEU A 1059 -29.15 32.12 2.31
CA LEU A 1059 -30.30 31.70 1.52
C LEU A 1059 -30.11 30.27 0.98
N LEU A 1060 -28.91 29.92 0.49
CA LEU A 1060 -28.59 28.57 0.02
C LEU A 1060 -28.60 27.55 1.17
N ARG A 1061 -28.02 27.88 2.33
CA ARG A 1061 -28.09 27.05 3.54
C ARG A 1061 -29.54 26.84 4.00
N ASN A 1062 -30.35 27.90 4.01
CA ASN A 1062 -31.78 27.82 4.33
C ASN A 1062 -32.55 26.99 3.29
N ILE A 1063 -32.15 27.02 2.01
CA ILE A 1063 -32.75 26.18 0.96
C ILE A 1063 -32.35 24.72 1.14
N GLU A 1064 -31.08 24.43 1.43
CA GLU A 1064 -30.59 23.08 1.73
C GLU A 1064 -31.30 22.51 2.97
N GLU A 1065 -31.38 23.29 4.06
CA GLU A 1065 -32.11 22.91 5.29
C GLU A 1065 -33.61 22.70 5.02
N ARG A 1066 -34.26 23.54 4.20
CA ARG A 1066 -35.66 23.33 3.81
C ARG A 1066 -35.84 22.10 2.93
N LEU A 1067 -34.90 21.80 2.02
CA LEU A 1067 -34.97 20.61 1.17
C LEU A 1067 -34.78 19.33 1.99
N ASP A 1068 -33.88 19.33 2.97
CA ASP A 1068 -33.72 18.21 3.91
C ASP A 1068 -34.95 18.06 4.81
N GLN A 1069 -35.53 19.16 5.33
CA GLN A 1069 -36.79 19.12 6.07
C GLN A 1069 -37.95 18.58 5.23
N ILE A 1070 -38.02 18.93 3.94
CA ILE A 1070 -39.02 18.39 3.01
C ILE A 1070 -38.76 16.89 2.78
N SER A 1071 -37.51 16.47 2.58
CA SER A 1071 -37.14 15.06 2.43
C SER A 1071 -37.52 14.24 3.67
N ASP A 1072 -37.27 14.77 4.88
CA ASP A 1072 -37.66 14.15 6.14
C ASP A 1072 -39.18 14.09 6.34
N ALA A 1073 -39.90 15.15 5.96
CA ALA A 1073 -41.35 15.16 5.98
C ALA A 1073 -41.94 14.10 5.03
N ILE A 1074 -41.36 13.94 3.83
CA ILE A 1074 -41.75 12.89 2.88
C ILE A 1074 -41.50 11.50 3.48
N ASN A 1075 -40.34 11.27 4.10
CA ASN A 1075 -40.03 9.99 4.76
C ASN A 1075 -41.02 9.68 5.89
N LYS A 1076 -41.39 10.68 6.72
CA LYS A 1076 -42.40 10.50 7.78
C LYS A 1076 -43.79 10.14 7.22
N ILE A 1077 -44.19 10.75 6.11
CA ILE A 1077 -45.48 10.43 5.47
C ILE A 1077 -45.47 9.01 4.88
N ASP A 1078 -44.35 8.56 4.30
CA ASP A 1078 -44.19 7.18 3.83
C ASP A 1078 -44.24 6.17 5.00
N ASP A 1079 -43.67 6.50 6.16
CA ASP A 1079 -43.74 5.67 7.37
C ASP A 1079 -45.16 5.62 7.97
N GLU A 1080 -45.87 6.75 8.04
CA GLU A 1080 -47.24 6.82 8.57
C GLU A 1080 -48.27 6.16 7.62
N SER A 1081 -48.03 6.17 6.31
CA SER A 1081 -48.91 5.55 5.32
C SER A 1081 -48.74 4.03 5.23
N ASN A 1082 -47.57 3.48 5.59
CA ASN A 1082 -47.35 2.04 5.67
C ASN A 1082 -47.82 1.41 6.99
N ASN A 1083 -47.91 2.17 8.09
CA ASN A 1083 -48.31 1.64 9.41
C ASN A 1083 -49.82 1.64 9.70
N ASN A 1084 -50.67 2.19 8.82
CA ASN A 1084 -52.11 2.36 9.07
C ASN A 1084 -53.03 1.30 8.40
N TYR A 1085 -52.50 0.17 7.95
CA TYR A 1085 -53.30 -0.93 7.38
C TYR A 1085 -52.91 -2.31 7.90
N SER A 1086 -52.99 -2.51 9.22
CA SER A 1086 -53.32 -3.82 9.81
C SER A 1086 -53.91 -3.61 11.21
N GLN A 1087 -55.03 -4.28 11.50
CA GLN A 1087 -55.83 -4.21 12.73
C GLN A 1087 -56.79 -3.02 12.87
N SER A 1088 -57.85 -3.02 12.06
CA SER A 1088 -59.17 -2.62 12.56
C SER A 1088 -60.25 -3.48 11.92
N ILE A 1089 -60.80 -4.43 12.68
CA ILE A 1089 -62.19 -4.93 12.70
C ILE A 1089 -62.26 -5.71 14.02
N GLY A 1090 -62.89 -5.12 15.04
CA GLY A 1090 -63.01 -5.75 16.35
C GLY A 1090 -63.32 -4.79 17.50
N ARG A 1091 -64.47 -4.09 17.40
CA ARG A 1091 -65.29 -3.56 18.51
C ARG A 1091 -64.57 -2.63 19.52
N GLN A 1092 -64.65 -1.31 19.39
CA GLN A 1092 -65.71 -0.47 19.98
C GLN A 1092 -66.36 -1.05 21.25
N LEU A 1093 -65.94 -0.59 22.43
CA LEU A 1093 -66.76 0.20 23.38
C LEU A 1093 -66.01 0.42 24.71
N TRP A 1094 -66.16 1.63 25.25
CA TRP A 1094 -65.95 2.06 26.64
C TRP A 1094 -64.59 2.59 27.09
N ASN A 1095 -64.42 3.90 26.82
CA ASN A 1095 -63.88 4.86 27.77
C ASN A 1095 -64.79 5.00 29.00
N LYS A 1096 -64.26 4.79 30.21
CA LYS A 1096 -64.23 5.75 31.34
C LYS A 1096 -64.13 5.03 32.69
N LYS A 1097 -63.19 5.54 33.50
CA LYS A 1097 -63.10 5.50 34.96
C LYS A 1097 -62.76 4.15 35.62
N GLY A 1098 -61.53 4.10 36.14
CA GLY A 1098 -61.33 4.17 37.58
C GLY A 1098 -61.71 2.94 38.41
N SER A 1099 -60.64 2.30 38.89
CA SER A 1099 -60.53 1.63 40.19
C SER A 1099 -61.16 0.24 40.38
N PHE A 1100 -60.36 -0.58 41.06
CA PHE A 1100 -60.72 -1.70 41.92
C PHE A 1100 -61.30 -2.99 41.31
N SER A 1101 -60.49 -4.04 41.51
CA SER A 1101 -60.84 -5.37 42.04
C SER A 1101 -61.86 -6.25 41.31
N THR A 1102 -61.35 -7.39 40.85
CA THR A 1102 -61.72 -8.77 41.23
C THR A 1102 -63.20 -9.20 41.21
N LEU A 1103 -63.39 -10.45 40.76
CA LEU A 1103 -64.57 -11.35 40.83
C LEU A 1103 -65.25 -11.51 39.47
N GLU A 1104 -64.97 -12.61 38.75
CA GLU A 1104 -65.54 -13.95 38.92
C GLU A 1104 -66.99 -14.06 38.42
N LEU A 1105 -67.26 -15.17 37.73
CA LEU A 1105 -68.40 -16.10 37.90
C LEU A 1105 -69.17 -16.53 36.63
N LEU A 1106 -69.23 -17.86 36.51
CA LEU A 1106 -70.26 -18.76 35.91
C LEU A 1106 -69.96 -19.27 34.48
N ALA A 1107 -69.97 -20.59 34.18
CA ALA A 1107 -70.60 -21.70 34.88
C ALA A 1107 -70.01 -23.09 34.50
N ASN A 1108 -70.01 -23.99 35.52
CA ASN A 1108 -70.36 -25.43 35.48
C ASN A 1108 -69.39 -26.40 34.77
N ASN A 1109 -68.74 -27.39 35.41
CA ASN A 1109 -69.26 -28.41 36.33
C ASN A 1109 -68.12 -29.36 36.80
N ASN A 1110 -68.13 -29.68 38.11
CA ASN A 1110 -67.70 -30.94 38.80
C ASN A 1110 -66.23 -31.40 38.65
N SER A 1111 -65.47 -31.77 39.67
CA SER A 1111 -65.70 -32.05 41.11
C SER A 1111 -64.34 -32.25 41.79
N ASP A 1112 -64.20 -31.73 43.03
CA ASP A 1112 -63.36 -32.17 44.17
C ASP A 1112 -61.82 -32.32 44.00
N SER A 1113 -60.92 -31.93 44.90
CA SER A 1113 -60.89 -31.12 46.14
C SER A 1113 -59.42 -31.09 46.63
N ASN A 1114 -58.95 -29.93 47.10
CA ASN A 1114 -57.89 -29.70 48.12
C ASN A 1114 -56.39 -30.05 47.86
N TRP A 1115 -55.61 -29.02 47.51
CA TRP A 1115 -54.56 -28.32 48.34
C TRP A 1115 -53.44 -29.13 49.07
N PRO A 1116 -52.24 -28.54 49.33
CA PRO A 1116 -51.27 -27.93 48.41
C PRO A 1116 -49.77 -28.20 48.80
N SER A 1117 -48.85 -27.66 47.98
CA SER A 1117 -47.49 -27.16 48.31
C SER A 1117 -46.41 -28.11 48.86
N GLY A 1118 -45.27 -28.19 48.14
CA GLY A 1118 -44.03 -28.78 48.67
C GLY A 1118 -42.95 -29.06 47.63
N SER A 1119 -42.23 -28.00 47.24
CA SER A 1119 -40.89 -27.92 46.63
C SER A 1119 -40.10 -29.19 46.19
N SER A 1120 -39.68 -29.13 44.91
CA SER A 1120 -38.32 -29.39 44.37
C SER A 1120 -37.62 -30.72 44.67
N THR A 1121 -37.36 -31.51 43.61
CA THR A 1121 -35.98 -31.85 43.14
C THR A 1121 -35.99 -32.76 41.88
N ILE A 1122 -35.20 -32.35 40.88
CA ILE A 1122 -34.21 -33.18 40.15
C ILE A 1122 -34.68 -34.39 39.31
N SER A 1123 -34.55 -34.20 38.00
CA SER A 1123 -34.02 -35.11 36.95
C SER A 1123 -34.23 -36.62 37.05
N LYS A 1124 -34.73 -37.22 35.95
CA LYS A 1124 -33.98 -38.14 35.06
C LYS A 1124 -34.90 -39.13 34.34
N TYR A 1125 -34.49 -39.46 33.10
CA TYR A 1125 -34.80 -40.68 32.33
C TYR A 1125 -36.26 -40.85 31.87
N SER A 1126 -36.59 -41.46 30.75
CA SER A 1126 -35.92 -41.81 29.49
C SER A 1126 -36.95 -42.55 28.64
N THR A 1127 -36.66 -42.64 27.34
CA THR A 1127 -36.97 -43.77 26.43
C THR A 1127 -38.37 -44.01 25.85
N SER A 1128 -38.36 -43.96 24.51
CA SER A 1128 -39.05 -44.84 23.53
C SER A 1128 -40.57 -44.67 23.41
N SER A 1129 -41.23 -44.64 22.25
CA SER A 1129 -41.04 -45.12 20.87
C SER A 1129 -42.23 -44.51 20.07
N GLY A 1130 -42.33 -44.40 18.76
CA GLY A 1130 -41.53 -44.79 17.62
C GLY A 1130 -42.19 -44.27 16.32
N MET A 1131 -41.62 -44.73 15.19
CA MET A 1131 -42.21 -44.78 13.83
C MET A 1131 -42.17 -43.51 12.96
N SER A 1132 -41.05 -43.44 12.22
CA SER A 1132 -40.82 -42.93 10.84
C SER A 1132 -41.67 -43.68 9.77
N PRO A 1133 -41.53 -43.43 8.44
CA PRO A 1133 -41.05 -42.26 7.67
C PRO A 1133 -41.88 -41.97 6.38
N CYS A 1134 -41.37 -41.02 5.56
CA CYS A 1134 -41.41 -40.95 4.08
C CYS A 1134 -42.42 -40.05 3.35
N SER A 1135 -41.83 -39.29 2.41
CA SER A 1135 -42.35 -38.79 1.11
C SER A 1135 -43.39 -37.68 1.17
N ALA A 1136 -43.45 -36.67 0.30
CA ALA A 1136 -42.66 -36.11 -0.80
C ALA A 1136 -43.39 -34.78 -1.19
N PRO A 1137 -42.77 -33.86 -1.95
CA PRO A 1137 -43.17 -32.45 -2.03
C PRO A 1137 -44.23 -32.18 -3.12
N PRO A 1138 -44.82 -30.96 -3.17
CA PRO A 1138 -45.23 -30.42 -4.47
C PRO A 1138 -45.09 -28.87 -4.57
N PRO A 1139 -45.38 -28.22 -5.72
CA PRO A 1139 -44.76 -28.37 -7.05
C PRO A 1139 -44.48 -26.99 -7.73
N ASP A 1140 -43.72 -26.97 -8.83
CA ASP A 1140 -43.72 -25.86 -9.81
C ASP A 1140 -45.05 -25.83 -10.60
N PRO A 1141 -45.50 -24.65 -11.07
CA PRO A 1141 -45.91 -24.59 -12.48
C PRO A 1141 -45.56 -23.26 -13.17
N HIS A 1142 -44.79 -23.37 -14.25
CA HIS A 1142 -44.94 -22.52 -15.43
C HIS A 1142 -46.27 -22.86 -16.11
N ASN A 1143 -47.22 -21.92 -16.21
CA ASN A 1143 -47.96 -21.63 -17.45
C ASN A 1143 -48.93 -20.44 -17.28
N ASP A 1144 -48.74 -19.47 -18.17
CA ASP A 1144 -49.77 -18.80 -18.97
C ASP A 1144 -50.95 -18.02 -18.34
N GLN A 1145 -50.95 -16.73 -18.70
CA GLN A 1145 -52.07 -15.86 -19.10
C GLN A 1145 -52.89 -15.10 -18.03
N GLN A 1146 -52.62 -13.78 -18.04
CA GLN A 1146 -53.57 -12.66 -17.93
C GLN A 1146 -54.47 -12.55 -16.69
N SER A 1147 -54.01 -11.77 -15.70
CA SER A 1147 -54.91 -10.88 -14.95
C SER A 1147 -54.13 -9.69 -14.35
N LEU A 1148 -54.50 -8.48 -14.78
CA LEU A 1148 -53.95 -7.22 -14.28
C LEU A 1148 -54.34 -6.99 -12.80
N THR A 1149 -53.38 -7.01 -11.88
CA THR A 1149 -53.52 -6.41 -10.55
C THR A 1149 -52.27 -5.63 -10.17
N THR A 1150 -52.49 -4.36 -9.87
CA THR A 1150 -51.53 -3.27 -9.68
C THR A 1150 -50.54 -3.48 -8.52
N ASN A 1151 -49.24 -3.63 -8.83
CA ASN A 1151 -48.15 -3.53 -7.84
C ASN A 1151 -47.98 -2.07 -7.37
N ARG A 1152 -48.26 -1.81 -6.08
CA ARG A 1152 -48.07 -0.50 -5.44
C ARG A 1152 -46.59 -0.26 -5.13
N PHE A 1153 -45.86 0.34 -6.08
CA PHE A 1153 -44.55 0.96 -5.84
C PHE A 1153 -44.66 2.18 -4.90
N SER A 1154 -43.68 2.37 -4.00
CA SER A 1154 -43.54 3.60 -3.21
C SER A 1154 -43.43 4.82 -4.13
N ILE A 1155 -43.83 6.01 -3.65
CA ILE A 1155 -43.76 7.24 -4.45
C ILE A 1155 -42.33 7.47 -4.96
N ARG A 1156 -41.31 7.17 -4.15
CA ARG A 1156 -39.91 7.28 -4.55
C ARG A 1156 -39.50 6.29 -5.64
N LYS A 1157 -39.94 5.02 -5.58
CA LYS A 1157 -39.73 4.06 -6.69
C LYS A 1157 -40.53 4.44 -7.94
N ARG A 1158 -41.68 5.11 -7.80
CA ARG A 1158 -42.42 5.66 -8.95
C ARG A 1158 -41.69 6.85 -9.54
N ILE A 1159 -41.16 7.77 -8.73
CA ILE A 1159 -40.35 8.90 -9.20
C ILE A 1159 -39.08 8.39 -9.88
N ASP A 1160 -38.37 7.42 -9.31
CA ASP A 1160 -37.19 6.81 -9.94
C ASP A 1160 -37.55 6.02 -11.22
N MET A 1161 -38.70 5.34 -11.25
CA MET A 1161 -39.20 4.73 -12.49
C MET A 1161 -39.54 5.80 -13.54
N TYR A 1162 -40.13 6.94 -13.14
CA TYR A 1162 -40.46 8.04 -14.05
C TYR A 1162 -39.21 8.80 -14.53
N ASP A 1163 -38.17 8.92 -13.71
CA ASP A 1163 -36.88 9.48 -14.11
C ASP A 1163 -36.13 8.55 -15.08
N ARG A 1164 -36.25 7.22 -14.92
CA ARG A 1164 -35.72 6.25 -15.90
C ARG A 1164 -36.53 6.17 -17.19
N LEU A 1165 -37.83 6.48 -17.16
CA LEU A 1165 -38.71 6.47 -18.33
C LEU A 1165 -38.73 7.81 -19.10
N SER A 1166 -38.21 8.90 -18.53
CA SER A 1166 -38.24 10.24 -19.15
C SER A 1166 -36.92 10.71 -19.78
N ALA A 1167 -35.89 9.86 -19.78
CA ALA A 1167 -34.58 10.16 -20.38
C ALA A 1167 -34.61 10.38 -21.92
N THR A 1168 -35.76 10.27 -22.57
CA THR A 1168 -35.94 10.38 -24.03
C THR A 1168 -36.62 11.65 -24.54
N ALA A 1169 -36.97 12.65 -23.69
CA ALA A 1169 -37.59 13.88 -24.18
C ALA A 1169 -37.10 15.16 -23.48
N ILE A 1170 -36.60 16.11 -24.28
CA ILE A 1170 -36.23 17.47 -23.88
C ILE A 1170 -37.50 18.23 -23.48
N ILE A 1171 -37.85 18.20 -22.20
CA ILE A 1171 -38.94 19.01 -21.62
C ILE A 1171 -38.35 19.94 -20.57
N SER A 1172 -38.71 21.22 -20.65
CA SER A 1172 -38.23 22.29 -19.78
C SER A 1172 -38.46 21.96 -18.29
N SER A 1173 -37.51 22.34 -17.42
CA SER A 1173 -37.61 22.15 -15.97
C SER A 1173 -38.89 22.76 -15.36
N LYS A 1174 -39.42 23.82 -15.98
CA LYS A 1174 -40.67 24.49 -15.58
C LYS A 1174 -41.92 23.63 -15.85
N GLU A 1175 -41.96 22.93 -17.00
CA GLU A 1175 -43.05 22.01 -17.32
C GLU A 1175 -42.98 20.71 -16.51
N ARG A 1176 -41.77 20.20 -16.22
CA ARG A 1176 -41.60 19.05 -15.30
C ARG A 1176 -42.17 19.37 -13.91
N PHE A 1177 -41.87 20.56 -13.39
CA PHE A 1177 -42.39 21.00 -12.10
C PHE A 1177 -43.92 21.18 -12.13
N GLN A 1178 -44.49 21.78 -13.19
CA GLN A 1178 -45.94 21.92 -13.33
C GLN A 1178 -46.67 20.58 -13.49
N ARG A 1179 -46.13 19.63 -14.26
CA ARG A 1179 -46.73 18.30 -14.40
C ARG A 1179 -46.66 17.54 -13.09
N ALA A 1180 -45.50 17.50 -12.43
CA ALA A 1180 -45.36 16.90 -11.10
C ALA A 1180 -46.33 17.55 -10.09
N LYS A 1181 -46.48 18.87 -10.12
CA LYS A 1181 -47.47 19.60 -9.30
C LYS A 1181 -48.91 19.18 -9.62
N SER A 1182 -49.29 19.04 -10.88
CA SER A 1182 -50.64 18.59 -11.27
C SER A 1182 -50.91 17.14 -10.84
N THR A 1183 -49.95 16.24 -11.02
CA THR A 1183 -50.07 14.82 -10.66
C THR A 1183 -50.08 14.63 -9.14
N LEU A 1184 -49.29 15.43 -8.41
CA LEU A 1184 -49.34 15.46 -6.95
C LEU A 1184 -50.68 16.02 -6.46
N SER A 1185 -51.23 17.06 -7.11
CA SER A 1185 -52.54 17.63 -6.78
C SER A 1185 -53.70 16.67 -7.04
N GLU A 1186 -53.67 15.90 -8.14
CA GLU A 1186 -54.68 14.86 -8.42
C GLU A 1186 -54.61 13.69 -7.44
N GLN A 1187 -53.41 13.26 -7.06
CA GLN A 1187 -53.22 12.16 -6.11
C GLN A 1187 -53.53 12.57 -4.66
N LEU A 1188 -53.24 13.82 -4.29
CA LEU A 1188 -53.52 14.37 -2.95
C LEU A 1188 -55.01 14.63 -2.71
N GLN A 1189 -55.81 14.91 -3.75
CA GLN A 1189 -57.26 15.04 -3.63
C GLN A 1189 -57.98 13.73 -3.25
N LEU A 1190 -57.33 12.58 -3.39
CA LEU A 1190 -57.99 11.28 -3.18
C LEU A 1190 -57.79 10.66 -1.80
N ARG A 1191 -56.95 11.20 -0.90
CA ARG A 1191 -56.55 10.43 0.31
C ARG A 1191 -56.31 11.14 1.65
N ILE A 1192 -56.44 12.47 1.78
CA ILE A 1192 -56.13 13.14 3.08
C ILE A 1192 -57.14 14.28 3.37
N PRO A 1193 -57.66 14.42 4.61
CA PRO A 1193 -58.57 15.52 4.98
C PRO A 1193 -57.96 16.92 4.77
N GLU A 1194 -58.73 17.85 4.18
CA GLU A 1194 -58.35 19.21 3.71
C GLU A 1194 -57.53 20.05 4.71
N GLN A 1195 -57.72 19.86 6.03
CA GLN A 1195 -57.04 20.68 7.04
C GLN A 1195 -55.53 20.39 7.18
N LYS A 1196 -55.06 19.18 6.84
CA LYS A 1196 -53.61 18.87 6.85
C LYS A 1196 -52.90 19.39 5.59
N ILE A 1197 -53.61 19.51 4.47
CA ILE A 1197 -53.11 20.00 3.18
C ILE A 1197 -52.75 21.49 3.25
N ILE A 1198 -53.54 22.29 3.97
CA ILE A 1198 -53.27 23.73 4.16
C ILE A 1198 -52.00 23.96 5.01
N LYS A 1199 -51.71 23.08 5.98
CA LYS A 1199 -50.45 23.15 6.74
C LYS A 1199 -49.24 22.78 5.87
N LEU A 1200 -49.37 21.78 5.00
CA LEU A 1200 -48.34 21.37 4.04
C LEU A 1200 -48.07 22.40 2.94
N TYR A 1201 -49.08 23.20 2.56
CA TYR A 1201 -48.91 24.31 1.61
C TYR A 1201 -48.28 25.58 2.25
N LYS A 1202 -48.36 25.74 3.57
CA LYS A 1202 -47.78 26.88 4.30
C LYS A 1202 -46.32 26.66 4.71
N VAL A 1203 -45.91 25.41 4.89
CA VAL A 1203 -44.51 24.99 5.11
C VAL A 1203 -43.78 24.96 3.78
#